data_AF-A0A089I8Q2-F1
#
_entry.id   AF-A0A089I8Q2-F1
#
_cell.length_a   1.000
_cell.length_b   1.000
_cell.length_c   1.000
_cell.angle_alpha   90.00
_cell.angle_beta   90.00
_cell.angle_gamma   90.00
#
_symmetry.space_group_name_H-M   'P 1'
#
loop_
_entity.id
_entity.type
_entity.pdbx_description
1 polymer ?
#
loop_
_entity_poly.entity_id
_entity_poly.type
_entity_poly.pdbx_seq_one_letter_code
_entity_poly.pdbx_strand_id
1 'polypeptide(L)'
;MNTLEENFENAIFYENRGYPSEAKKYYDRLYEKMDNLDLEMTERLCKFYASIQKYQDAYLLAKIGIRQSGELRLFLPLFFSYWKYGGQSTEDLEWLLNQPGIEHFPMEIIQMSEMYFSLAQYEKAYYLLLGLAGNVDSEFRNNTGFLEPYIDYLVLLIELEYHFRNFNQARFHLRKLIYLRNIEVGKIQQITYWAIILDEIVNLVSRNDWYEISGPIFGEVKVLAIFYKDLLQNSLNTTIASSIEFGHFEDFSLEVKRKGSLHIIWRLRKDKKWLEHIEADYLAYPNDLTLGILYVNYLEDKHTELLHKHLEDLYVKHSDKREVISAYWRTSKKIESNKETPPLGDCKITFLGGGEKIGGTSILINVNGHFLLLDAGMHLHEENYHADYTPMFEQGVTFEKLDALLLTHAHLDHTGSVPYIYNQYNQLPIYTTEATRRLMRILLLDAVKGNKKHPDGYSEDDVRGAILSIRTIEQGKTFTIPSQNTEWKVTYYHSGHILGASSIHLEIDGVSILFTGDYSIDNQKTVEGLKLPRDLKVDILITESTYGFLPTNASISRDLQETMFTESIRKTINNKGNILIPAFAVGRAQEILMIIRDAFQKERFLPFNLFIDGRVIDVCKVYQDIFDEEKNDKTLFGEEVICAKDIYANQKLSSSFDEFYEDYLSTGGSCIVASSGMLMDQSASARYAEKMIEEPQNTISFTGYMDEESPGSHLLQADNRIEDQTVKINGVTKQLKASTETFRLSAHASREQILKLIMDISPKQVFLMHGEHQRSYFPNQTIVDGNIIYPTLINLLAYLGNDMSIVPAFNGKTYSLITGK
;
A
#
# COMPACT_ATOMS: atom_id res chain seq x y z
N MET A 1 -53.17 14.17 -28.15
CA MET A 1 -52.66 12.90 -28.69
C MET A 1 -52.22 13.15 -30.13
N ASN A 2 -50.96 13.31 -30.47
CA ASN A 2 -49.80 13.78 -29.73
C ASN A 2 -48.85 14.27 -30.84
N THR A 3 -48.63 15.58 -31.01
CA THR A 3 -47.80 16.09 -32.14
C THR A 3 -46.38 15.52 -32.13
N LEU A 4 -45.92 15.00 -30.98
CA LEU A 4 -44.64 14.29 -30.85
C LEU A 4 -44.72 12.88 -31.45
N GLU A 5 -45.69 12.06 -31.06
CA GLU A 5 -45.91 10.72 -31.62
C GLU A 5 -46.11 10.77 -33.14
N GLU A 6 -46.92 11.70 -33.65
CA GLU A 6 -47.14 11.83 -35.09
C GLU A 6 -45.86 12.23 -35.84
N ASN A 7 -45.06 13.15 -35.28
CA ASN A 7 -43.75 13.47 -35.87
C ASN A 7 -42.79 12.28 -35.78
N PHE A 8 -42.83 11.50 -34.70
CA PHE A 8 -41.98 10.33 -34.52
C PHE A 8 -42.31 9.18 -35.47
N GLU A 9 -43.58 8.82 -35.60
CA GLU A 9 -44.05 7.80 -36.54
C GLU A 9 -43.69 8.18 -37.99
N ASN A 10 -43.90 9.45 -38.36
CA ASN A 10 -43.51 9.94 -39.68
C ASN A 10 -41.98 9.92 -39.88
N ALA A 11 -41.20 10.31 -38.88
CA ALA A 11 -39.74 10.26 -38.94
C ALA A 11 -39.24 8.83 -39.21
N ILE A 12 -39.74 7.84 -38.45
CA ILE A 12 -39.42 6.42 -38.63
C ILE A 12 -39.87 5.91 -40.01
N PHE A 13 -41.07 6.30 -40.46
CA PHE A 13 -41.62 5.87 -41.74
C PHE A 13 -40.71 6.23 -42.93
N TYR A 14 -40.15 7.45 -42.92
CA TYR A 14 -39.24 7.93 -43.96
C TYR A 14 -37.82 7.39 -43.79
N GLU A 15 -37.33 7.29 -42.55
CA GLU A 15 -36.02 6.72 -42.24
C GLU A 15 -35.91 5.27 -42.75
N ASN A 16 -36.88 4.42 -42.38
CA ASN A 16 -36.89 3.00 -42.77
C ASN A 16 -37.03 2.77 -44.29
N ARG A 17 -37.46 3.79 -45.04
CA ARG A 17 -37.56 3.74 -46.51
C ARG A 17 -36.37 4.36 -47.23
N GLY A 18 -35.34 4.79 -46.50
CA GLY A 18 -34.14 5.38 -47.08
C GLY A 18 -34.30 6.83 -47.55
N TYR A 19 -35.23 7.59 -46.95
CA TYR A 19 -35.44 9.02 -47.22
C TYR A 19 -34.96 9.88 -46.04
N PRO A 20 -33.64 10.04 -45.82
CA PRO A 20 -33.10 10.73 -44.64
C PRO A 20 -33.42 12.23 -44.62
N SER A 21 -33.53 12.88 -45.77
CA SER A 21 -33.88 14.32 -45.86
C SER A 21 -35.30 14.61 -45.40
N GLU A 22 -36.22 13.70 -45.69
CA GLU A 22 -37.63 13.75 -45.29
C GLU A 22 -37.77 13.40 -43.81
N ALA A 23 -37.10 12.33 -43.35
CA ALA A 23 -37.04 11.96 -41.94
C ALA A 23 -36.51 13.11 -41.08
N LYS A 24 -35.44 13.78 -41.54
CA LYS A 24 -34.83 14.94 -40.84
C LYS A 24 -35.83 16.05 -40.54
N LYS A 25 -36.78 16.35 -41.43
CA LYS A 25 -37.78 17.41 -41.19
C LYS A 25 -38.66 17.11 -39.97
N TYR A 26 -38.99 15.84 -39.75
CA TYR A 26 -39.78 15.41 -38.61
C TYR A 26 -38.92 15.29 -37.35
N TYR A 27 -37.70 14.76 -37.48
CA TYR A 27 -36.73 14.70 -36.38
C TYR A 27 -36.30 16.09 -35.88
N ASP A 28 -36.12 17.10 -36.75
CA ASP A 28 -35.82 18.48 -36.34
C ASP A 28 -36.96 19.07 -35.48
N ARG A 29 -38.23 18.74 -35.77
CA ARG A 29 -39.39 19.15 -34.95
C ARG A 29 -39.45 18.47 -33.59
N LEU A 30 -38.96 17.23 -33.51
CA LEU A 30 -38.79 16.53 -32.23
C LEU A 30 -37.66 17.17 -31.42
N TYR A 31 -36.56 17.53 -32.08
CA TYR A 31 -35.41 18.17 -31.44
C TYR A 31 -35.76 19.52 -30.81
N GLU A 32 -36.60 20.35 -31.44
CA GLU A 32 -37.13 21.59 -30.85
C GLU A 32 -37.87 21.36 -29.51
N LYS A 33 -38.30 20.12 -29.24
CA LYS A 33 -39.01 19.70 -28.02
C LYS A 33 -38.25 18.61 -27.27
N MET A 34 -36.92 18.53 -27.42
CA MET A 34 -36.06 17.49 -26.83
C MET A 34 -36.25 17.29 -25.31
N ASP A 35 -36.64 18.35 -24.59
CA ASP A 35 -36.92 18.28 -23.15
C ASP A 35 -38.19 17.48 -22.78
N ASN A 36 -39.02 17.07 -23.76
CA ASN A 36 -40.29 16.37 -23.56
C ASN A 36 -40.38 15.03 -24.33
N LEU A 37 -39.26 14.54 -24.85
CA LEU A 37 -39.24 13.26 -25.56
C LEU A 37 -39.25 12.09 -24.57
N ASP A 38 -39.87 10.98 -24.96
CA ASP A 38 -39.71 9.74 -24.22
C ASP A 38 -38.36 9.07 -24.55
N LEU A 39 -38.10 7.93 -23.90
CA LEU A 39 -36.85 7.19 -24.03
C LEU A 39 -36.58 6.76 -25.48
N GLU A 40 -37.58 6.20 -26.14
CA GLU A 40 -37.46 5.65 -27.50
C GLU A 40 -37.25 6.76 -28.52
N MET A 41 -38.02 7.86 -28.40
CA MET A 41 -37.88 9.04 -29.23
C MET A 41 -36.49 9.65 -29.12
N THR A 42 -35.95 9.77 -27.90
CA THR A 42 -34.64 10.36 -27.63
C THR A 42 -33.51 9.51 -28.19
N GLU A 43 -33.53 8.19 -27.94
CA GLU A 43 -32.52 7.26 -28.44
C GLU A 43 -32.47 7.25 -29.97
N ARG A 44 -33.64 7.15 -30.61
CA ARG A 44 -33.75 7.08 -32.06
C ARG A 44 -33.32 8.39 -32.73
N LEU A 45 -33.74 9.53 -32.18
CA LEU A 45 -33.33 10.85 -32.65
C LEU A 45 -31.81 11.04 -32.52
N CYS A 46 -31.22 10.59 -31.40
CA CYS A 46 -29.77 10.62 -31.20
C CYS A 46 -29.03 9.80 -32.28
N LYS A 47 -29.44 8.55 -32.50
CA LYS A 47 -28.86 7.67 -33.53
C LYS A 47 -29.02 8.24 -34.95
N PHE A 48 -30.18 8.82 -35.25
CA PHE A 48 -30.44 9.46 -36.54
C PHE A 48 -29.50 10.64 -36.76
N TYR A 49 -29.37 11.55 -35.80
CA TYR A 49 -28.46 12.71 -35.90
C TYR A 49 -27.00 12.30 -36.05
N ALA A 50 -26.57 11.25 -35.36
CA ALA A 50 -25.25 10.68 -35.58
C ALA A 50 -25.06 10.15 -37.01
N SER A 51 -26.07 9.47 -37.58
CA SER A 51 -26.00 8.92 -38.94
C SER A 51 -25.83 9.99 -40.03
N ILE A 52 -26.31 11.20 -39.77
CA ILE A 52 -26.17 12.37 -40.65
C ILE A 52 -25.04 13.31 -40.21
N GLN A 53 -24.11 12.83 -39.38
CA GLN A 53 -22.92 13.53 -38.90
C GLN A 53 -23.19 14.80 -38.06
N LYS A 54 -24.40 14.94 -37.51
CA LYS A 54 -24.74 15.98 -36.52
C LYS A 54 -24.34 15.56 -35.10
N TYR A 55 -23.04 15.35 -34.90
CA TYR A 55 -22.54 14.75 -33.66
C TYR A 55 -22.69 15.62 -32.42
N GLN A 56 -22.64 16.95 -32.55
CA GLN A 56 -22.89 17.86 -31.42
C GLN A 56 -24.34 17.76 -30.92
N ASP A 57 -25.30 17.70 -31.85
CA ASP A 57 -26.71 17.52 -31.51
C ASP A 57 -26.96 16.13 -30.90
N ALA A 58 -26.31 15.09 -31.43
CA ALA A 58 -26.38 13.73 -30.89
C ALA A 58 -25.80 13.64 -29.46
N TYR A 59 -24.68 14.32 -29.20
CA TYR A 59 -24.10 14.42 -27.86
C TYR A 59 -25.07 15.06 -26.86
N LEU A 60 -25.70 16.18 -27.24
CA LEU A 60 -26.67 16.86 -26.37
C LEU A 60 -27.87 15.96 -26.06
N LEU A 61 -28.38 15.24 -27.06
CA LEU A 61 -29.48 14.29 -26.88
C LEU A 61 -29.11 13.12 -25.96
N ALA A 62 -27.89 12.59 -26.04
CA ALA A 62 -27.42 11.56 -25.12
C ALA A 62 -27.41 12.08 -23.67
N LYS A 63 -26.93 13.31 -23.45
CA LYS A 63 -26.94 13.97 -22.13
C LYS A 63 -28.37 14.16 -21.59
N ILE A 64 -29.29 14.62 -22.45
CA ILE A 64 -30.71 14.79 -22.11
C ILE A 64 -31.36 13.45 -21.77
N GLY A 65 -31.08 12.41 -22.56
CA GLY A 65 -31.56 11.05 -22.32
C GLY A 65 -31.18 10.54 -20.93
N ILE A 66 -29.90 10.62 -20.57
CA ILE A 66 -29.41 10.26 -19.22
C ILE A 66 -30.15 11.06 -18.15
N ARG A 67 -30.25 12.38 -18.32
CA ARG A 67 -30.87 13.28 -17.32
C ARG A 67 -32.36 13.01 -17.10
N GLN A 68 -33.10 12.63 -18.14
CA GLN A 68 -34.55 12.46 -18.09
C GLN A 68 -34.96 11.07 -17.64
N SER A 69 -34.32 10.02 -18.16
CA SER A 69 -34.75 8.64 -17.90
C SER A 69 -33.94 7.95 -16.82
N GLY A 70 -32.72 8.40 -16.53
CA GLY A 70 -31.76 7.66 -15.69
C GLY A 70 -31.21 6.39 -16.37
N GLU A 71 -31.54 6.11 -17.63
CA GLU A 71 -31.12 4.90 -18.36
C GLU A 71 -29.68 4.99 -18.86
N LEU A 72 -28.73 4.79 -17.94
CA LEU A 72 -27.30 4.86 -18.21
C LEU A 72 -26.85 3.89 -19.31
N ARG A 73 -27.29 2.63 -19.26
CA ARG A 73 -26.86 1.58 -20.21
C ARG A 73 -27.14 1.93 -21.67
N LEU A 74 -28.21 2.70 -21.93
CA LEU A 74 -28.62 3.06 -23.29
C LEU A 74 -27.81 4.25 -23.83
N PHE A 75 -27.61 5.26 -23.00
CA PHE A 75 -27.08 6.54 -23.44
C PHE A 75 -25.58 6.74 -23.17
N LEU A 76 -24.95 6.01 -22.24
CA LEU A 76 -23.51 6.09 -22.00
C LEU A 76 -22.70 5.81 -23.28
N PRO A 77 -22.96 4.75 -24.08
CA PRO A 77 -22.21 4.51 -25.31
C PRO A 77 -22.33 5.66 -26.31
N LEU A 78 -23.52 6.28 -26.40
CA LEU A 78 -23.79 7.42 -27.28
C LEU A 78 -23.07 8.68 -26.78
N PHE A 79 -23.09 8.93 -25.46
CA PHE A 79 -22.39 10.03 -24.80
C PHE A 79 -20.89 9.97 -25.10
N PHE A 80 -20.23 8.84 -24.83
CA PHE A 80 -18.79 8.69 -25.04
C PHE A 80 -18.40 8.78 -26.52
N SER A 81 -19.20 8.17 -27.41
CA SER A 81 -18.95 8.22 -28.86
C SER A 81 -18.90 9.65 -29.42
N TYR A 82 -19.68 10.57 -28.84
CA TYR A 82 -19.82 11.94 -29.35
C TYR A 82 -19.25 13.03 -28.43
N TRP A 83 -18.68 12.67 -27.28
CA TRP A 83 -18.15 13.64 -26.29
C TRP A 83 -17.14 14.63 -26.88
N LYS A 84 -16.27 14.18 -27.81
CA LYS A 84 -15.30 15.06 -28.48
C LYS A 84 -15.93 16.23 -29.25
N TYR A 85 -17.22 16.14 -29.58
CA TYR A 85 -17.98 17.19 -30.25
C TYR A 85 -18.77 18.09 -29.27
N GLY A 86 -18.74 17.76 -27.97
CA GLY A 86 -19.46 18.43 -26.89
C GLY A 86 -18.67 19.50 -26.14
N GLY A 87 -17.48 19.87 -26.60
CA GLY A 87 -16.62 20.86 -25.94
C GLY A 87 -15.65 20.30 -24.90
N GLN A 88 -15.69 18.97 -24.64
CA GLN A 88 -14.72 18.24 -23.81
C GLN A 88 -14.51 18.86 -22.42
N SER A 89 -15.61 19.20 -21.73
CA SER A 89 -15.53 19.82 -20.41
C SER A 89 -15.35 18.78 -19.30
N THR A 90 -14.60 19.14 -18.26
CA THR A 90 -14.53 18.36 -17.01
C THR A 90 -15.86 18.36 -16.26
N GLU A 91 -16.67 19.41 -16.42
CA GLU A 91 -17.98 19.55 -15.80
C GLU A 91 -18.94 18.43 -16.24
N ASP A 92 -18.88 18.03 -17.51
CA ASP A 92 -19.72 16.94 -18.03
C ASP A 92 -19.32 15.58 -17.43
N LEU A 93 -18.02 15.35 -17.23
CA LEU A 93 -17.52 14.12 -16.58
C LEU A 93 -17.89 14.11 -15.09
N GLU A 94 -17.77 15.24 -14.40
CA GLU A 94 -18.18 15.36 -12.99
C GLU A 94 -19.68 15.17 -12.83
N TRP A 95 -20.48 15.74 -13.74
CA TRP A 95 -21.92 15.52 -13.77
C TRP A 95 -22.25 14.03 -13.98
N LEU A 96 -21.52 13.35 -14.87
CA LEU A 96 -21.73 11.93 -15.16
C LEU A 96 -21.38 11.04 -13.96
N LEU A 97 -20.27 11.32 -13.27
CA LEU A 97 -19.85 10.63 -12.05
C LEU A 97 -20.83 10.79 -10.87
N ASN A 98 -21.71 11.80 -10.93
CA ASN A 98 -22.74 12.03 -9.93
C ASN A 98 -24.10 11.41 -10.33
N GLN A 99 -24.20 10.70 -11.46
CA GLN A 99 -25.43 10.01 -11.84
C GLN A 99 -25.60 8.74 -11.00
N PRO A 100 -26.79 8.48 -10.40
CA PRO A 100 -27.04 7.25 -9.67
C PRO A 100 -26.78 6.01 -10.52
N GLY A 101 -26.01 5.05 -10.01
CA GLY A 101 -25.72 3.78 -10.66
C GLY A 101 -24.55 3.80 -11.63
N ILE A 102 -23.85 4.93 -11.83
CA ILE A 102 -22.65 4.99 -12.68
C ILE A 102 -21.52 4.08 -12.17
N GLU A 103 -21.48 3.84 -10.86
CA GLU A 103 -20.56 2.93 -10.18
C GLU A 103 -20.63 1.48 -10.71
N HIS A 104 -21.78 1.07 -11.27
CA HIS A 104 -21.99 -0.26 -11.86
C HIS A 104 -21.38 -0.41 -13.27
N PHE A 105 -20.76 0.64 -13.82
CA PHE A 105 -20.25 0.69 -15.20
C PHE A 105 -18.72 0.85 -15.21
N PRO A 106 -17.94 -0.19 -14.84
CA PRO A 106 -16.49 -0.08 -14.70
C PRO A 106 -15.78 0.26 -16.02
N MET A 107 -16.29 -0.21 -17.17
CA MET A 107 -15.71 0.11 -18.48
C MET A 107 -15.84 1.61 -18.79
N GLU A 108 -16.99 2.18 -18.49
CA GLU A 108 -17.28 3.60 -18.66
C GLU A 108 -16.48 4.45 -17.69
N ILE A 109 -16.21 3.97 -16.46
CA ILE A 109 -15.30 4.64 -15.52
C ILE A 109 -13.85 4.61 -16.03
N ILE A 110 -13.40 3.51 -16.66
CA ILE A 110 -12.09 3.47 -17.34
C ILE A 110 -12.05 4.50 -18.46
N GLN A 111 -13.08 4.57 -19.31
CA GLN A 111 -13.18 5.58 -20.39
C GLN A 111 -13.17 7.02 -19.85
N MET A 112 -13.92 7.30 -18.78
CA MET A 112 -13.87 8.61 -18.11
C MET A 112 -12.48 8.93 -17.57
N SER A 113 -11.77 7.93 -17.06
CA SER A 113 -10.38 8.09 -16.58
C SER A 113 -9.43 8.44 -17.72
N GLU A 114 -9.56 7.79 -18.89
CA GLU A 114 -8.82 8.15 -20.10
C GLU A 114 -9.14 9.59 -20.56
N MET A 115 -10.41 10.00 -20.46
CA MET A 115 -10.84 11.35 -20.81
C MET A 115 -10.26 12.39 -19.84
N TYR A 116 -10.29 12.15 -18.54
CA TYR A 116 -9.61 13.00 -17.54
C TYR A 116 -8.10 13.07 -17.80
N PHE A 117 -7.47 11.94 -18.12
CA PHE A 117 -6.05 11.91 -18.51
C PHE A 117 -5.77 12.81 -19.72
N SER A 118 -6.62 12.73 -20.77
CA SER A 118 -6.49 13.56 -21.97
C SER A 118 -6.66 15.06 -21.70
N LEU A 119 -7.40 15.41 -20.64
CA LEU A 119 -7.59 16.78 -20.14
C LEU A 119 -6.54 17.21 -19.09
N ALA A 120 -5.45 16.44 -18.94
CA ALA A 120 -4.41 16.65 -17.95
C ALA A 120 -4.92 16.68 -16.49
N GLN A 121 -6.04 16.00 -16.21
CA GLN A 121 -6.59 15.80 -14.86
C GLN A 121 -6.11 14.46 -14.29
N TYR A 122 -4.79 14.29 -14.18
CA TYR A 122 -4.15 13.01 -13.85
C TYR A 122 -4.58 12.45 -12.49
N GLU A 123 -4.70 13.29 -11.46
CA GLU A 123 -5.12 12.87 -10.13
C GLU A 123 -6.54 12.30 -10.15
N LYS A 124 -7.48 12.97 -10.83
CA LYS A 124 -8.87 12.49 -10.98
C LYS A 124 -8.92 11.16 -11.73
N ALA A 125 -8.20 11.04 -12.84
CA ALA A 125 -8.10 9.80 -13.59
C ALA A 125 -7.58 8.65 -12.72
N TYR A 126 -6.53 8.92 -11.94
CA TYR A 126 -5.93 7.93 -11.06
C TYR A 126 -6.88 7.50 -9.93
N TYR A 127 -7.60 8.45 -9.31
CA TYR A 127 -8.57 8.15 -8.26
C TYR A 127 -9.71 7.25 -8.73
N LEU A 128 -10.24 7.51 -9.93
CA LEU A 128 -11.28 6.67 -10.50
C LEU A 128 -10.79 5.23 -10.71
N LEU A 129 -9.58 5.05 -11.24
CA LEU A 129 -9.01 3.71 -11.45
C LEU A 129 -8.75 2.98 -10.14
N LEU A 130 -8.22 3.65 -9.12
CA LEU A 130 -7.99 3.02 -7.81
C LEU A 130 -9.29 2.53 -7.17
N GLY A 131 -10.38 3.28 -7.34
CA GLY A 131 -11.72 2.85 -6.89
C GLY A 131 -12.24 1.60 -7.61
N LEU A 132 -11.69 1.27 -8.78
CA LEU A 132 -12.04 0.07 -9.54
C LEU A 132 -11.16 -1.15 -9.21
N ALA A 133 -10.07 -1.00 -8.46
CA ALA A 133 -9.00 -2.01 -8.40
C ALA A 133 -9.48 -3.41 -7.96
N GLY A 134 -10.27 -3.49 -6.87
CA GLY A 134 -10.82 -4.77 -6.41
C GLY A 134 -11.81 -5.38 -7.41
N ASN A 135 -12.62 -4.53 -8.04
CA ASN A 135 -13.69 -4.92 -8.95
C ASN A 135 -13.14 -5.43 -10.29
N VAL A 136 -12.19 -4.72 -10.87
CA VAL A 136 -11.57 -5.06 -12.16
C VAL A 136 -10.76 -6.36 -12.06
N ASP A 137 -9.98 -6.54 -10.98
CA ASP A 137 -9.26 -7.80 -10.75
C ASP A 137 -10.26 -8.96 -10.54
N SER A 138 -11.41 -8.74 -9.88
CA SER A 138 -12.46 -9.76 -9.69
C SER A 138 -13.18 -10.13 -10.99
N GLU A 139 -13.62 -9.13 -11.76
CA GLU A 139 -14.26 -9.30 -13.07
C GLU A 139 -13.36 -10.06 -14.03
N PHE A 140 -12.09 -9.67 -14.13
CA PHE A 140 -11.11 -10.36 -14.96
C PHE A 140 -10.95 -11.84 -14.59
N ARG A 141 -11.02 -12.18 -13.29
CA ARG A 141 -10.93 -13.57 -12.82
C ARG A 141 -12.15 -14.40 -13.17
N ASN A 142 -13.34 -13.80 -13.11
CA ASN A 142 -14.62 -14.50 -13.22
C ASN A 142 -15.24 -14.45 -14.62
N ASN A 143 -14.84 -13.49 -15.46
CA ASN A 143 -15.44 -13.21 -16.76
C ASN A 143 -14.37 -13.14 -17.87
N THR A 144 -14.33 -14.16 -18.72
CA THR A 144 -13.36 -14.24 -19.84
C THR A 144 -13.53 -13.13 -20.88
N GLY A 145 -14.71 -12.49 -20.96
CA GLY A 145 -14.97 -11.36 -21.85
C GLY A 145 -14.40 -10.02 -21.37
N PHE A 146 -13.85 -9.96 -20.15
CA PHE A 146 -13.35 -8.73 -19.53
C PHE A 146 -11.86 -8.46 -19.79
N LEU A 147 -11.22 -9.23 -20.68
CA LEU A 147 -9.78 -9.13 -20.96
C LEU A 147 -9.36 -7.75 -21.51
N GLU A 148 -10.05 -7.23 -22.54
CA GLU A 148 -9.69 -5.95 -23.15
C GLU A 148 -9.85 -4.77 -22.16
N PRO A 149 -10.98 -4.60 -21.44
CA PRO A 149 -11.08 -3.59 -20.39
C PRO A 149 -10.02 -3.72 -19.30
N TYR A 150 -9.63 -4.94 -18.93
CA TYR A 150 -8.57 -5.18 -17.96
C TYR A 150 -7.20 -4.71 -18.48
N ILE A 151 -6.90 -4.95 -19.77
CA ILE A 151 -5.68 -4.45 -20.41
C ILE A 151 -5.69 -2.92 -20.44
N ASP A 152 -6.80 -2.30 -20.85
CA ASP A 152 -6.97 -0.84 -20.91
C ASP A 152 -6.75 -0.19 -19.54
N TYR A 153 -7.39 -0.76 -18.52
CA TYR A 153 -7.23 -0.37 -17.13
C TYR A 153 -5.75 -0.41 -16.69
N LEU A 154 -5.07 -1.53 -16.91
CA LEU A 154 -3.66 -1.69 -16.50
C LEU A 154 -2.73 -0.78 -17.28
N VAL A 155 -2.95 -0.61 -18.58
CA VAL A 155 -2.17 0.31 -19.41
C VAL A 155 -2.30 1.72 -18.88
N LEU A 156 -3.52 2.22 -18.65
CA LEU A 156 -3.73 3.57 -18.14
C LEU A 156 -3.10 3.77 -16.75
N LEU A 157 -3.18 2.76 -15.87
CA LEU A 157 -2.47 2.77 -14.60
C LEU A 157 -0.95 2.87 -14.81
N ILE A 158 -0.37 2.11 -15.74
CA ILE A 158 1.07 2.21 -16.04
C ILE A 158 1.45 3.63 -16.46
N GLU A 159 0.64 4.28 -17.30
CA GLU A 159 0.92 5.65 -17.78
C GLU A 159 0.83 6.67 -16.62
N LEU A 160 -0.17 6.54 -15.76
CA LEU A 160 -0.34 7.39 -14.57
C LEU A 160 0.77 7.17 -13.54
N GLU A 161 1.12 5.92 -13.22
CA GLU A 161 2.21 5.61 -12.31
C GLU A 161 3.55 6.13 -12.85
N TYR A 162 3.78 6.02 -14.16
CA TYR A 162 4.95 6.61 -14.79
C TYR A 162 4.94 8.14 -14.70
N HIS A 163 3.79 8.78 -14.92
CA HIS A 163 3.61 10.22 -14.77
C HIS A 163 3.94 10.69 -13.34
N PHE A 164 3.46 9.99 -12.33
CA PHE A 164 3.76 10.25 -10.92
C PHE A 164 5.15 9.77 -10.47
N ARG A 165 5.96 9.21 -11.39
CA ARG A 165 7.32 8.68 -11.15
C ARG A 165 7.38 7.48 -10.19
N ASN A 166 6.29 6.74 -10.08
CA ASN A 166 6.16 5.51 -9.30
C ASN A 166 6.61 4.30 -10.13
N PHE A 167 7.88 4.29 -10.58
CA PHE A 167 8.34 3.32 -11.56
C PHE A 167 8.23 1.85 -11.11
N ASN A 168 8.39 1.57 -9.82
CA ASN A 168 8.22 0.22 -9.26
C ASN A 168 6.78 -0.28 -9.44
N GLN A 169 5.80 0.60 -9.26
CA GLN A 169 4.38 0.27 -9.39
C GLN A 169 3.96 0.17 -10.85
N ALA A 170 4.46 1.06 -11.70
CA ALA A 170 4.29 0.95 -13.14
C ALA A 170 4.81 -0.41 -13.65
N ARG A 171 5.98 -0.86 -13.17
CA ARG A 171 6.52 -2.20 -13.46
C ARG A 171 5.66 -3.31 -12.89
N PHE A 172 5.11 -3.15 -11.69
CA PHE A 172 4.18 -4.13 -11.11
C PHE A 172 2.96 -4.34 -12.02
N HIS A 173 2.29 -3.27 -12.44
CA HIS A 173 1.15 -3.36 -13.37
C HIS A 173 1.55 -3.89 -14.74
N LEU A 174 2.71 -3.47 -15.26
CA LEU A 174 3.20 -3.97 -16.54
C LEU A 174 3.51 -5.48 -16.50
N ARG A 175 4.08 -6.00 -15.40
CA ARG A 175 4.31 -7.43 -15.24
C ARG A 175 2.99 -8.22 -15.23
N LYS A 176 1.88 -7.65 -14.72
CA LYS A 176 0.55 -8.27 -14.88
C LYS A 176 0.23 -8.52 -16.36
N LEU A 177 0.58 -7.59 -17.26
CA LEU A 177 0.36 -7.71 -18.71
C LEU A 177 1.37 -8.64 -19.41
N ILE A 178 2.67 -8.48 -19.11
CA ILE A 178 3.75 -9.25 -19.76
C ILE A 178 3.56 -10.75 -19.58
N TYR A 179 2.94 -11.22 -18.49
CA TYR A 179 2.81 -12.65 -18.18
C TYR A 179 1.42 -13.25 -18.47
N LEU A 180 0.47 -12.50 -19.06
CA LEU A 180 -0.85 -13.01 -19.46
C LEU A 180 -0.75 -14.18 -20.46
N ARG A 181 -1.77 -15.06 -20.44
CA ARG A 181 -1.96 -16.13 -21.45
C ARG A 181 -2.31 -15.52 -22.82
N ASN A 182 -1.91 -16.22 -23.89
CA ASN A 182 -1.93 -15.75 -25.26
C ASN A 182 -3.32 -15.96 -25.91
N ILE A 183 -4.26 -15.06 -25.61
CA ILE A 183 -5.43 -14.85 -26.45
C ILE A 183 -5.46 -13.35 -26.74
N GLU A 184 -4.88 -13.02 -27.89
CA GLU A 184 -4.91 -11.72 -28.55
C GLU A 184 -4.54 -10.54 -27.64
N VAL A 185 -3.23 -10.34 -27.46
CA VAL A 185 -2.70 -9.08 -26.93
C VAL A 185 -2.99 -7.97 -27.95
N GLY A 186 -4.24 -7.46 -27.99
CA GLY A 186 -4.68 -6.41 -28.92
C GLY A 186 -3.80 -5.16 -28.84
N LYS A 187 -3.10 -4.98 -27.72
CA LYS A 187 -2.19 -3.87 -27.42
C LYS A 187 -0.70 -4.27 -27.32
N ILE A 188 -0.23 -5.30 -28.02
CA ILE A 188 1.19 -5.77 -27.90
C ILE A 188 2.21 -4.68 -28.24
N GLN A 189 1.90 -3.79 -29.19
CA GLN A 189 2.74 -2.65 -29.52
C GLN A 189 2.93 -1.73 -28.30
N GLN A 190 1.83 -1.41 -27.59
CA GLN A 190 1.85 -0.54 -26.42
C GLN A 190 2.48 -1.23 -25.20
N ILE A 191 2.23 -2.52 -25.00
CA ILE A 191 2.90 -3.32 -23.95
C ILE A 191 4.40 -3.39 -24.20
N THR A 192 4.84 -3.57 -25.44
CA THR A 192 6.26 -3.57 -25.80
C THR A 192 6.89 -2.20 -25.61
N TYR A 193 6.18 -1.12 -25.98
CA TYR A 193 6.60 0.25 -25.69
C TYR A 193 6.87 0.44 -24.20
N TRP A 194 5.89 0.14 -23.34
CA TRP A 194 6.04 0.28 -21.89
C TRP A 194 7.10 -0.66 -21.31
N ALA A 195 7.27 -1.87 -21.87
CA ALA A 195 8.36 -2.77 -21.50
C ALA A 195 9.74 -2.20 -21.82
N ILE A 196 9.89 -1.45 -22.91
CA ILE A 196 11.12 -0.71 -23.20
C ILE A 196 11.29 0.45 -22.21
N ILE A 197 10.26 1.30 -22.04
CA ILE A 197 10.33 2.49 -21.19
C ILE A 197 10.63 2.15 -19.72
N LEU A 198 10.07 1.07 -19.20
CA LEU A 198 10.23 0.62 -17.81
C LEU A 198 11.31 -0.44 -17.60
N ASP A 199 12.13 -0.71 -18.63
CA ASP A 199 13.24 -1.66 -18.59
C ASP A 199 12.81 -3.11 -18.25
N GLU A 200 11.61 -3.49 -18.66
CA GLU A 200 11.03 -4.84 -18.53
C GLU A 200 11.08 -5.63 -19.85
N ILE A 201 11.62 -5.04 -20.92
CA ILE A 201 11.65 -5.64 -22.26
C ILE A 201 12.32 -7.01 -22.28
N VAL A 202 13.34 -7.23 -21.43
CA VAL A 202 14.01 -8.53 -21.28
C VAL A 202 13.01 -9.62 -20.88
N ASN A 203 12.10 -9.33 -19.94
CA ASN A 203 11.08 -10.27 -19.51
C ASN A 203 10.12 -10.61 -20.65
N LEU A 204 9.71 -9.61 -21.45
CA LEU A 204 8.81 -9.82 -22.59
C LEU A 204 9.47 -10.62 -23.72
N VAL A 205 10.67 -10.25 -24.16
CA VAL A 205 11.34 -10.92 -25.30
C VAL A 205 11.91 -12.29 -24.95
N SER A 206 12.07 -12.60 -23.65
CA SER A 206 12.47 -13.92 -23.15
C SER A 206 11.37 -14.97 -23.21
N ARG A 207 10.11 -14.56 -23.43
CA ARG A 207 8.98 -15.49 -23.50
C ARG A 207 9.16 -16.54 -24.60
N ASN A 208 8.69 -17.75 -24.32
CA ASN A 208 8.75 -18.87 -25.26
C ASN A 208 7.92 -18.63 -26.53
N ASP A 209 6.83 -17.87 -26.42
CA ASP A 209 5.91 -17.51 -27.52
C ASP A 209 6.23 -16.14 -28.16
N TRP A 210 7.39 -15.53 -27.87
CA TRP A 210 7.77 -14.22 -28.40
C TRP A 210 7.61 -14.09 -29.92
N TYR A 211 7.99 -15.11 -30.68
CA TYR A 211 7.88 -15.08 -32.15
C TYR A 211 6.44 -15.09 -32.66
N GLU A 212 5.50 -15.61 -31.86
CA GLU A 212 4.07 -15.61 -32.20
C GLU A 212 3.46 -14.23 -31.94
N ILE A 213 3.82 -13.60 -30.81
CA ILE A 213 3.21 -12.33 -30.38
C ILE A 213 3.87 -11.08 -30.98
N SER A 214 5.12 -11.17 -31.46
CA SER A 214 5.88 -9.99 -31.91
C SER A 214 5.56 -9.49 -33.31
N GLY A 215 4.76 -10.22 -34.09
CA GLY A 215 4.40 -9.88 -35.47
C GLY A 215 3.83 -8.46 -35.66
N PRO A 216 2.88 -8.00 -34.82
CA PRO A 216 2.31 -6.66 -34.89
C PRO A 216 3.26 -5.53 -34.47
N ILE A 217 4.45 -5.82 -33.94
CA ILE A 217 5.37 -4.79 -33.45
C ILE A 217 6.11 -4.13 -34.63
N PHE A 218 6.12 -2.80 -34.67
CA PHE A 218 6.72 -2.00 -35.76
C PHE A 218 7.51 -0.78 -35.26
N GLY A 219 8.19 -0.11 -36.19
CA GLY A 219 8.90 1.15 -35.95
C GLY A 219 10.05 1.04 -34.95
N GLU A 220 10.26 2.11 -34.19
CA GLU A 220 11.32 2.26 -33.17
C GLU A 220 11.22 1.21 -32.05
N VAL A 221 9.98 0.89 -31.64
CA VAL A 221 9.69 -0.16 -30.66
C VAL A 221 10.23 -1.50 -31.14
N LYS A 222 10.05 -1.84 -32.43
CA LYS A 222 10.59 -3.08 -33.01
C LYS A 222 12.12 -3.10 -32.99
N VAL A 223 12.76 -1.98 -33.33
CA VAL A 223 14.22 -1.86 -33.36
C VAL A 223 14.80 -2.16 -31.98
N LEU A 224 14.28 -1.53 -30.93
CA LEU A 224 14.75 -1.76 -29.56
C LEU A 224 14.38 -3.16 -29.06
N ALA A 225 13.18 -3.66 -29.33
CA ALA A 225 12.79 -5.01 -28.92
C ALA A 225 13.73 -6.09 -29.52
N ILE A 226 14.06 -5.99 -30.81
CA ILE A 226 15.01 -6.90 -31.46
C ILE A 226 16.42 -6.70 -30.88
N PHE A 227 16.85 -5.47 -30.62
CA PHE A 227 18.15 -5.21 -29.98
C PHE A 227 18.30 -5.92 -28.64
N TYR A 228 17.33 -5.80 -27.74
CA TYR A 228 17.36 -6.49 -26.45
C TYR A 228 17.26 -8.02 -26.60
N LYS A 229 16.52 -8.52 -27.61
CA LYS A 229 16.49 -9.96 -27.93
C LYS A 229 17.86 -10.46 -28.38
N ASP A 230 18.53 -9.73 -29.27
CA ASP A 230 19.88 -10.05 -29.75
C ASP A 230 20.90 -10.02 -28.62
N LEU A 231 20.80 -9.05 -27.69
CA LEU A 231 21.66 -8.98 -26.51
C LEU A 231 21.52 -10.23 -25.63
N LEU A 232 20.30 -10.70 -25.38
CA LEU A 232 20.05 -11.92 -24.60
C LEU A 232 20.62 -13.17 -25.27
N GLN A 233 20.64 -13.19 -26.60
CA GLN A 233 21.19 -14.28 -27.40
C GLN A 233 22.69 -14.16 -27.66
N ASN A 234 23.34 -13.09 -27.18
CA ASN A 234 24.73 -12.74 -27.49
C ASN A 234 25.00 -12.68 -29.00
N SER A 235 24.02 -12.21 -29.79
CA SER A 235 24.04 -12.24 -31.26
C SER A 235 23.66 -10.88 -31.86
N LEU A 236 24.35 -9.81 -31.47
CA LEU A 236 24.05 -8.44 -31.90
C LEU A 236 24.06 -8.29 -33.43
N ASN A 237 22.89 -8.10 -34.03
CA ASN A 237 22.73 -7.91 -35.48
C ASN A 237 23.32 -6.55 -35.90
N THR A 238 24.18 -6.56 -36.92
CA THR A 238 24.85 -5.35 -37.43
C THR A 238 23.87 -4.30 -37.98
N THR A 239 22.76 -4.73 -38.57
CA THR A 239 21.70 -3.85 -39.08
C THR A 239 21.00 -3.14 -37.94
N ILE A 240 20.61 -3.88 -36.89
CA ILE A 240 19.95 -3.32 -35.71
C ILE A 240 20.89 -2.38 -34.96
N ALA A 241 22.14 -2.78 -34.77
CA ALA A 241 23.16 -1.93 -34.17
C ALA A 241 23.35 -0.62 -34.97
N SER A 242 23.37 -0.70 -36.31
CA SER A 242 23.49 0.49 -37.17
C SER A 242 22.26 1.40 -37.06
N SER A 243 21.05 0.83 -36.96
CA SER A 243 19.82 1.59 -36.72
C SER A 243 19.84 2.34 -35.39
N ILE A 244 20.43 1.75 -34.34
CA ILE A 244 20.61 2.43 -33.05
C ILE A 244 21.71 3.49 -33.13
N GLU A 245 22.83 3.22 -33.80
CA GLU A 245 23.98 4.13 -33.87
C GLU A 245 23.70 5.38 -34.69
N PHE A 246 23.04 5.23 -35.84
CA PHE A 246 22.85 6.31 -36.82
C PHE A 246 21.39 6.74 -36.99
N GLY A 247 20.44 6.00 -36.43
CA GLY A 247 19.04 6.38 -36.43
C GLY A 247 18.74 7.49 -35.44
N HIS A 248 17.66 8.22 -35.72
CA HIS A 248 17.05 9.19 -34.82
C HIS A 248 15.62 8.74 -34.56
N PHE A 249 15.23 8.70 -33.29
CA PHE A 249 13.87 8.31 -32.91
C PHE A 249 13.01 9.55 -32.68
N GLU A 250 11.82 9.56 -33.26
CA GLU A 250 10.82 10.62 -33.15
C GLU A 250 10.17 10.63 -31.76
N ASP A 251 9.93 9.46 -31.17
CA ASP A 251 9.44 9.38 -29.79
C ASP A 251 10.56 9.73 -28.81
N PHE A 252 10.33 10.79 -28.03
CA PHE A 252 11.31 11.30 -27.08
C PHE A 252 11.76 10.24 -26.06
N SER A 253 10.84 9.44 -25.53
CA SER A 253 11.14 8.43 -24.52
C SER A 253 11.94 7.26 -25.12
N LEU A 254 11.61 6.84 -26.35
CA LEU A 254 12.39 5.83 -27.08
C LEU A 254 13.76 6.36 -27.51
N GLU A 255 13.90 7.64 -27.84
CA GLU A 255 15.19 8.27 -28.13
C GLU A 255 16.12 8.23 -26.91
N VAL A 256 15.59 8.46 -25.71
CA VAL A 256 16.37 8.27 -24.45
C VAL A 256 16.84 6.83 -24.33
N LYS A 257 15.96 5.85 -24.59
CA LYS A 257 16.32 4.42 -24.56
C LYS A 257 17.30 4.02 -25.65
N ARG A 258 17.23 4.65 -26.83
CA ARG A 258 18.21 4.50 -27.92
C ARG A 258 19.59 4.99 -27.48
N LYS A 259 19.67 6.16 -26.81
CA LYS A 259 20.94 6.66 -26.26
C LYS A 259 21.55 5.69 -25.24
N GLY A 260 20.76 5.18 -24.30
CA GLY A 260 21.22 4.12 -23.38
C GLY A 260 21.74 2.88 -24.12
N SER A 261 21.01 2.43 -25.14
CA SER A 261 21.41 1.31 -26.00
C SER A 261 22.70 1.58 -26.80
N LEU A 262 22.91 2.82 -27.25
CA LEU A 262 24.11 3.26 -27.93
C LEU A 262 25.36 3.15 -27.02
N HIS A 263 25.24 3.55 -25.77
CA HIS A 263 26.30 3.37 -24.78
C HIS A 263 26.64 1.89 -24.55
N ILE A 264 25.64 1.01 -24.54
CA ILE A 264 25.86 -0.44 -24.47
C ILE A 264 26.66 -0.93 -25.69
N ILE A 265 26.29 -0.50 -26.90
CA ILE A 265 26.99 -0.88 -28.14
C ILE A 265 28.46 -0.44 -28.09
N TRP A 266 28.73 0.83 -27.74
CA TRP A 266 30.09 1.35 -27.60
C TRP A 266 30.89 0.56 -26.56
N ARG A 267 30.28 0.25 -25.41
CA ARG A 267 30.92 -0.55 -24.36
C ARG A 267 31.26 -1.96 -24.84
N LEU A 268 30.34 -2.65 -25.53
CA LEU A 268 30.57 -3.98 -26.10
C LEU A 268 31.70 -3.98 -27.14
N ARG A 269 31.82 -2.90 -27.92
CA ARG A 269 32.89 -2.69 -28.90
C ARG A 269 34.20 -2.16 -28.29
N LYS A 270 34.24 -1.91 -26.98
CA LYS A 270 35.36 -1.28 -26.25
C LYS A 270 35.74 0.12 -26.78
N ASP A 271 34.78 0.85 -27.36
CA ASP A 271 34.94 2.24 -27.75
C ASP A 271 34.86 3.14 -26.50
N LYS A 272 35.74 4.13 -26.35
CA LYS A 272 35.76 5.03 -25.18
C LYS A 272 34.63 6.07 -25.19
N LYS A 273 33.95 6.27 -26.32
CA LYS A 273 32.84 7.23 -26.46
C LYS A 273 31.77 7.09 -25.40
N TRP A 274 31.48 5.87 -24.92
CA TRP A 274 30.47 5.70 -23.86
C TRP A 274 30.87 6.45 -22.59
N LEU A 275 32.15 6.42 -22.21
CA LEU A 275 32.64 7.13 -21.03
C LEU A 275 32.67 8.65 -21.23
N GLU A 276 32.95 9.10 -22.46
CA GLU A 276 33.05 10.53 -22.80
C GLU A 276 31.69 11.24 -22.78
N HIS A 277 30.60 10.51 -23.07
CA HIS A 277 29.26 11.10 -23.21
C HIS A 277 28.28 10.76 -22.08
N ILE A 278 28.56 9.73 -21.27
CA ILE A 278 27.58 9.21 -20.30
C ILE A 278 27.13 10.25 -19.26
N GLU A 279 28.03 11.11 -18.80
CA GLU A 279 27.69 12.14 -17.83
C GLU A 279 26.68 13.15 -18.40
N ALA A 280 26.93 13.66 -19.60
CA ALA A 280 26.04 14.62 -20.26
C ALA A 280 24.66 14.00 -20.55
N ASP A 281 24.63 12.75 -21.05
CA ASP A 281 23.37 12.06 -21.34
C ASP A 281 22.60 11.71 -20.06
N TYR A 282 23.27 11.26 -18.99
CA TYR A 282 22.61 10.98 -17.72
C TYR A 282 22.04 12.26 -17.08
N LEU A 283 22.81 13.36 -17.07
CA LEU A 283 22.32 14.64 -16.54
C LEU A 283 21.12 15.18 -17.33
N ALA A 284 21.03 14.88 -18.63
CA ALA A 284 19.85 15.20 -19.44
C ALA A 284 18.64 14.30 -19.10
N TYR A 285 18.88 13.05 -18.70
CA TYR A 285 17.82 12.05 -18.47
C TYR A 285 18.06 11.23 -17.17
N PRO A 286 18.00 11.85 -15.98
CA PRO A 286 18.45 11.25 -14.72
C PRO A 286 17.53 10.13 -14.18
N ASN A 287 16.41 9.86 -14.86
CA ASN A 287 15.46 8.81 -14.51
C ASN A 287 15.59 7.56 -15.39
N ASP A 288 16.49 7.56 -16.39
CA ASP A 288 16.72 6.37 -17.20
C ASP A 288 17.62 5.37 -16.46
N LEU A 289 17.14 4.13 -16.28
CA LEU A 289 17.86 3.09 -15.56
C LEU A 289 19.19 2.72 -16.23
N THR A 290 19.19 2.58 -17.57
CA THR A 290 20.37 2.12 -18.31
C THR A 290 21.48 3.16 -18.21
N LEU A 291 21.17 4.43 -18.45
CA LEU A 291 22.10 5.53 -18.24
C LEU A 291 22.53 5.65 -16.78
N GLY A 292 21.60 5.52 -15.83
CA GLY A 292 21.91 5.58 -14.39
C GLY A 292 22.90 4.51 -13.93
N ILE A 293 22.75 3.27 -14.41
CA ILE A 293 23.68 2.16 -14.13
C ILE A 293 25.03 2.36 -14.81
N LEU A 294 25.06 2.85 -16.04
CA LEU A 294 26.32 3.17 -16.72
C LEU A 294 27.04 4.35 -16.05
N TYR A 295 26.29 5.33 -15.55
CA TYR A 295 26.83 6.46 -14.81
C TYR A 295 27.44 6.03 -13.47
N VAL A 296 26.89 5.00 -12.80
CA VAL A 296 27.57 4.37 -11.64
C VAL A 296 28.99 3.95 -12.00
N ASN A 297 29.19 3.27 -13.14
CA ASN A 297 30.53 2.85 -13.57
C ASN A 297 31.45 4.05 -13.88
N TYR A 298 30.91 5.16 -14.36
CA TYR A 298 31.65 6.40 -14.56
C TYR A 298 32.06 7.04 -13.22
N LEU A 299 31.14 7.15 -12.27
CA LEU A 299 31.39 7.72 -10.94
C LEU A 299 32.42 6.90 -10.15
N GLU A 300 32.39 5.57 -10.25
CA GLU A 300 33.39 4.69 -9.62
C GLU A 300 34.83 5.00 -10.05
N ASP A 301 35.04 5.50 -11.28
CA ASP A 301 36.36 5.85 -11.82
C ASP A 301 36.73 7.32 -11.61
N LYS A 302 35.74 8.23 -11.64
CA LYS A 302 35.97 9.69 -11.74
C LYS A 302 35.56 10.51 -10.51
N HIS A 303 34.48 10.12 -9.82
CA HIS A 303 33.78 10.97 -8.84
C HIS A 303 33.20 10.13 -7.70
N THR A 304 34.06 9.45 -6.95
CA THR A 304 33.65 8.53 -5.87
C THR A 304 32.83 9.22 -4.77
N GLU A 305 32.99 10.54 -4.59
CA GLU A 305 32.26 11.37 -3.64
C GLU A 305 30.77 11.55 -3.97
N LEU A 306 30.41 11.45 -5.26
CA LEU A 306 29.01 11.56 -5.72
C LEU A 306 28.30 10.20 -5.78
N LEU A 307 29.07 9.11 -5.77
CA LEU A 307 28.58 7.74 -6.00
C LEU A 307 27.47 7.33 -5.03
N HIS A 308 27.66 7.56 -3.73
CA HIS A 308 26.68 7.13 -2.73
C HIS A 308 25.34 7.84 -2.90
N LYS A 309 25.36 9.17 -3.07
CA LYS A 309 24.15 9.97 -3.29
C LYS A 309 23.42 9.57 -4.59
N HIS A 310 24.18 9.31 -5.66
CA HIS A 310 23.62 8.83 -6.93
C HIS A 310 22.95 7.45 -6.76
N LEU A 311 23.59 6.53 -6.04
CA LEU A 311 23.02 5.21 -5.76
C LEU A 311 21.77 5.28 -4.88
N GLU A 312 21.69 6.19 -3.91
CA GLU A 312 20.47 6.42 -3.13
C GLU A 312 19.31 6.88 -4.03
N ASP A 313 19.55 7.88 -4.89
CA ASP A 313 18.55 8.37 -5.84
C ASP A 313 18.10 7.28 -6.83
N LEU A 314 19.06 6.51 -7.36
CA LEU A 314 18.79 5.40 -8.27
C LEU A 314 18.00 4.28 -7.59
N TYR A 315 18.32 3.98 -6.32
CA TYR A 315 17.62 2.97 -5.54
C TYR A 315 16.16 3.36 -5.29
N VAL A 316 15.88 4.61 -4.89
CA VAL A 316 14.51 5.08 -4.68
C VAL A 316 13.64 4.88 -5.92
N LYS A 317 14.21 5.08 -7.11
CA LYS A 317 13.50 4.95 -8.41
C LYS A 317 13.38 3.50 -8.91
N HIS A 318 14.33 2.64 -8.54
CA HIS A 318 14.52 1.33 -9.19
C HIS A 318 14.90 0.21 -8.21
N SER A 319 14.35 0.25 -6.99
CA SER A 319 14.62 -0.70 -5.90
C SER A 319 14.11 -2.12 -6.16
N ASP A 320 13.39 -2.36 -7.25
CA ASP A 320 13.00 -3.70 -7.71
C ASP A 320 13.91 -4.26 -8.82
N LYS A 321 14.97 -3.54 -9.21
CA LYS A 321 15.91 -3.94 -10.28
C LYS A 321 17.19 -4.53 -9.71
N ARG A 322 17.55 -5.72 -10.22
CA ARG A 322 18.75 -6.46 -9.81
C ARG A 322 20.03 -5.65 -9.95
N GLU A 323 20.18 -4.91 -11.04
CA GLU A 323 21.37 -4.12 -11.37
C GLU A 323 21.61 -3.03 -10.31
N VAL A 324 20.53 -2.40 -9.85
CA VAL A 324 20.55 -1.30 -8.88
C VAL A 324 20.87 -1.83 -7.49
N ILE A 325 20.15 -2.88 -7.06
CA ILE A 325 20.41 -3.58 -5.79
C ILE A 325 21.87 -4.04 -5.72
N SER A 326 22.37 -4.67 -6.79
CA SER A 326 23.75 -5.16 -6.85
C SER A 326 24.78 -4.03 -6.81
N ALA A 327 24.52 -2.92 -7.51
CA ALA A 327 25.41 -1.75 -7.53
C ALA A 327 25.47 -1.06 -6.16
N TYR A 328 24.31 -0.89 -5.52
CA TYR A 328 24.18 -0.34 -4.18
C TYR A 328 24.95 -1.18 -3.15
N TRP A 329 24.74 -2.50 -3.17
CA TRP A 329 25.39 -3.46 -2.28
C TRP A 329 26.92 -3.45 -2.38
N ARG A 330 27.46 -3.51 -3.61
CA ARG A 330 28.92 -3.50 -3.84
C ARG A 330 29.59 -2.24 -3.27
N THR A 331 28.91 -1.10 -3.36
CA THR A 331 29.45 0.17 -2.86
C THR A 331 29.39 0.23 -1.35
N SER A 332 28.29 -0.22 -0.75
CA SER A 332 28.13 -0.32 0.72
C SER A 332 29.23 -1.19 1.34
N LYS A 333 29.56 -2.32 0.71
CA LYS A 333 30.67 -3.19 1.12
C LYS A 333 32.06 -2.58 1.04
N LYS A 334 32.35 -1.77 0.01
CA LYS A 334 33.69 -1.13 -0.15
C LYS A 334 34.02 -0.21 1.05
N ILE A 335 33.01 0.27 1.76
CA ILE A 335 33.17 1.11 2.97
C ILE A 335 33.55 0.25 4.20
N GLU A 336 33.31 -1.07 4.19
CA GLU A 336 33.51 -1.96 5.34
C GLU A 336 34.80 -2.80 5.33
N SER A 337 35.60 -2.79 4.26
CA SER A 337 36.78 -3.66 4.18
C SER A 337 37.94 -3.16 5.03
N ASN A 338 37.94 -3.42 6.36
CA ASN A 338 39.14 -3.51 7.22
C ASN A 338 38.84 -3.89 8.68
N LYS A 339 38.10 -4.98 8.97
CA LYS A 339 38.13 -5.56 10.32
C LYS A 339 37.84 -7.05 10.36
N GLU A 340 38.69 -7.79 11.09
CA GLU A 340 38.42 -9.15 11.54
C GLU A 340 37.28 -9.10 12.55
N THR A 341 36.15 -9.72 12.22
CA THR A 341 35.07 -9.93 13.16
C THR A 341 35.40 -11.07 14.13
N PRO A 342 35.10 -10.92 15.43
CA PRO A 342 35.18 -12.02 16.38
C PRO A 342 34.31 -13.20 15.92
N PRO A 343 34.66 -14.45 16.27
CA PRO A 343 33.74 -15.55 16.08
C PRO A 343 32.45 -15.32 16.89
N LEU A 344 31.29 -15.61 16.30
CA LEU A 344 29.93 -15.40 16.82
C LEU A 344 29.61 -16.13 18.16
N GLY A 345 30.59 -16.71 18.87
CA GLY A 345 30.37 -17.49 20.09
C GLY A 345 29.43 -18.68 19.88
N ASP A 346 28.94 -19.29 20.97
CA ASP A 346 27.74 -20.14 20.91
C ASP A 346 26.51 -19.22 20.95
N CYS A 347 26.16 -18.63 19.80
CA CYS A 347 24.96 -17.81 19.65
C CYS A 347 23.80 -18.65 19.11
N LYS A 348 22.66 -18.64 19.81
CA LYS A 348 21.42 -19.30 19.40
C LYS A 348 20.26 -18.31 19.47
N ILE A 349 19.41 -18.36 18.46
CA ILE A 349 18.18 -17.58 18.41
C ILE A 349 17.02 -18.56 18.28
N THR A 350 16.08 -18.51 19.23
CA THR A 350 14.86 -19.34 19.21
C THR A 350 13.64 -18.45 19.03
N PHE A 351 12.88 -18.69 17.97
CA PHE A 351 11.63 -17.98 17.71
C PHE A 351 10.50 -18.77 18.38
N LEU A 352 10.00 -18.27 19.51
CA LEU A 352 8.93 -18.90 20.29
C LEU A 352 7.55 -18.51 19.72
N GLY A 353 7.46 -17.32 19.12
CA GLY A 353 6.31 -16.84 18.37
C GLY A 353 6.69 -15.68 17.45
N GLY A 354 5.80 -15.34 16.50
CA GLY A 354 6.02 -14.30 15.50
C GLY A 354 7.02 -14.65 14.38
N GLY A 355 7.40 -15.93 14.20
CA GLY A 355 8.33 -16.39 13.16
C GLY A 355 7.79 -16.22 11.75
N GLU A 356 6.89 -17.12 11.32
CA GLU A 356 6.33 -17.17 9.96
C GLU A 356 4.97 -16.47 9.79
N LYS A 357 4.47 -15.81 10.84
CA LYS A 357 3.17 -15.13 10.89
C LYS A 357 3.21 -13.94 11.86
N ILE A 358 2.21 -13.06 11.75
CA ILE A 358 1.98 -11.95 12.67
C ILE A 358 1.32 -12.49 13.95
N GLY A 359 1.67 -11.94 15.12
CA GLY A 359 1.11 -12.39 16.40
C GLY A 359 2.05 -13.23 17.25
N GLY A 360 1.94 -13.07 18.58
CA GLY A 360 2.68 -13.89 19.54
C GLY A 360 4.19 -13.65 19.56
N THR A 361 4.70 -12.50 19.10
CA THR A 361 6.14 -12.24 18.97
C THR A 361 6.87 -12.46 20.29
N SER A 362 7.80 -13.42 20.30
CA SER A 362 8.62 -13.75 21.48
C SER A 362 9.87 -14.48 21.01
N ILE A 363 11.06 -13.96 21.34
CA ILE A 363 12.33 -14.46 20.82
C ILE A 363 13.33 -14.65 21.96
N LEU A 364 13.85 -15.86 22.12
CA LEU A 364 14.93 -16.13 23.05
C LEU A 364 16.27 -15.91 22.35
N ILE A 365 17.08 -15.01 22.89
CA ILE A 365 18.47 -14.79 22.51
C ILE A 365 19.36 -15.50 23.54
N ASN A 366 20.23 -16.38 23.05
CA ASN A 366 21.27 -17.02 23.85
C ASN A 366 22.64 -16.69 23.23
N VAL A 367 23.53 -16.07 24.00
CA VAL A 367 24.93 -15.88 23.60
C VAL A 367 25.79 -16.41 24.74
N ASN A 368 26.57 -17.46 24.48
CA ASN A 368 27.50 -18.06 25.45
C ASN A 368 26.86 -18.45 26.80
N GLY A 369 25.54 -18.74 26.84
CA GLY A 369 24.82 -19.08 28.07
C GLY A 369 24.26 -17.87 28.83
N HIS A 370 24.25 -16.69 28.22
CA HIS A 370 23.51 -15.49 28.66
C HIS A 370 22.19 -15.41 27.90
N PHE A 371 21.09 -15.15 28.59
CA PHE A 371 19.73 -15.31 28.02
C PHE A 371 18.91 -14.03 28.15
N LEU A 372 18.45 -13.51 27.00
CA LEU A 372 17.45 -12.44 26.96
C LEU A 372 16.20 -12.92 26.25
N LEU A 373 15.05 -12.43 26.68
CA LEU A 373 13.79 -12.56 25.97
C LEU A 373 13.43 -11.23 25.32
N LEU A 374 13.19 -11.25 24.01
CA LEU A 374 12.73 -10.09 23.24
C LEU A 374 11.25 -10.25 22.93
N ASP A 375 10.47 -9.26 23.35
CA ASP A 375 9.01 -9.25 23.30
C ASP A 375 8.33 -10.46 23.98
N ALA A 376 7.05 -10.30 24.25
CA ALA A 376 6.18 -11.30 24.87
C ALA A 376 4.76 -11.08 24.37
N GLY A 377 4.51 -11.42 23.11
CA GLY A 377 3.24 -11.23 22.42
C GLY A 377 2.17 -12.26 22.72
N MET A 378 0.90 -11.90 22.45
CA MET A 378 -0.24 -12.83 22.42
C MET A 378 -0.70 -13.09 20.97
N HIS A 379 -1.36 -14.22 20.73
CA HIS A 379 -2.12 -14.45 19.50
C HIS A 379 -3.56 -13.95 19.67
N LEU A 380 -4.01 -13.07 18.77
CA LEU A 380 -5.34 -12.43 18.90
C LEU A 380 -6.49 -13.31 18.39
N HIS A 381 -6.19 -14.29 17.52
CA HIS A 381 -7.18 -15.07 16.77
C HIS A 381 -6.96 -16.59 16.85
N GLU A 382 -6.14 -17.06 17.80
CA GLU A 382 -5.80 -18.48 17.94
C GLU A 382 -6.32 -19.05 19.26
N GLU A 383 -6.49 -20.39 19.31
CA GLU A 383 -6.86 -21.10 20.54
C GLU A 383 -5.77 -20.96 21.61
N ASN A 384 -4.50 -20.89 21.20
CA ASN A 384 -3.38 -20.66 22.12
C ASN A 384 -3.13 -19.15 22.25
N TYR A 385 -3.35 -18.63 23.45
CA TYR A 385 -3.27 -17.19 23.71
C TYR A 385 -1.82 -16.66 23.75
N HIS A 386 -0.87 -17.48 24.17
CA HIS A 386 0.54 -17.12 24.34
C HIS A 386 1.42 -17.85 23.34
N ALA A 387 2.63 -17.31 23.11
CA ALA A 387 3.68 -18.00 22.37
C ALA A 387 4.00 -19.37 23.01
N ASP A 388 4.49 -20.31 22.20
CA ASP A 388 4.92 -21.61 22.72
C ASP A 388 6.31 -21.49 23.35
N TYR A 389 6.37 -21.53 24.68
CA TYR A 389 7.63 -21.51 25.45
C TYR A 389 8.28 -22.90 25.61
N THR A 390 7.64 -23.98 25.14
CA THR A 390 8.20 -25.35 25.19
C THR A 390 9.62 -25.46 24.60
N PRO A 391 9.93 -24.87 23.43
CA PRO A 391 11.27 -24.90 22.84
C PRO A 391 12.35 -24.24 23.71
N MET A 392 11.98 -23.27 24.56
CA MET A 392 12.89 -22.67 25.54
C MET A 392 13.15 -23.66 26.70
N PHE A 393 12.10 -24.29 27.21
CA PHE A 393 12.22 -25.27 28.30
C PHE A 393 13.00 -26.54 27.89
N GLU A 394 12.83 -27.00 26.66
CA GLU A 394 13.59 -28.15 26.10
C GLU A 394 15.09 -27.87 26.03
N GLN A 395 15.49 -26.61 25.92
CA GLN A 395 16.90 -26.18 26.02
C GLN A 395 17.39 -26.06 27.47
N GLY A 396 16.55 -26.40 28.46
CA GLY A 396 16.86 -26.28 29.88
C GLY A 396 16.87 -24.83 30.37
N VAL A 397 16.22 -23.91 29.64
CA VAL A 397 16.10 -22.49 29.99
C VAL A 397 14.72 -22.27 30.62
N THR A 398 14.68 -21.82 31.86
CA THR A 398 13.44 -21.43 32.55
C THR A 398 13.37 -19.91 32.67
N PHE A 399 12.23 -19.35 33.07
CA PHE A 399 12.09 -17.90 33.21
C PHE A 399 13.08 -17.30 34.24
N GLU A 400 13.50 -18.07 35.25
CA GLU A 400 14.49 -17.66 36.26
C GLU A 400 15.92 -17.59 35.72
N LYS A 401 16.19 -18.21 34.57
CA LYS A 401 17.50 -18.13 33.89
C LYS A 401 17.62 -16.94 32.94
N LEU A 402 16.51 -16.25 32.66
CA LEU A 402 16.52 -15.07 31.82
C LEU A 402 17.13 -13.88 32.58
N ASP A 403 18.04 -13.16 31.94
CA ASP A 403 18.63 -11.94 32.51
C ASP A 403 17.62 -10.79 32.52
N ALA A 404 16.79 -10.69 31.47
CA ALA A 404 15.72 -9.71 31.35
C ALA A 404 14.73 -10.05 30.21
N LEU A 405 13.57 -9.38 30.26
CA LEU A 405 12.61 -9.25 29.17
C LEU A 405 12.68 -7.82 28.61
N LEU A 406 12.89 -7.68 27.30
CA LEU A 406 12.99 -6.39 26.61
C LEU A 406 11.81 -6.23 25.64
N LEU A 407 11.04 -5.15 25.79
CA LEU A 407 9.83 -4.93 24.99
C LEU A 407 10.02 -3.77 24.01
N THR A 408 9.69 -4.00 22.73
CA THR A 408 9.84 -3.03 21.63
C THR A 408 8.78 -1.94 21.67
N HIS A 409 7.51 -2.31 21.69
CA HIS A 409 6.38 -1.39 21.61
C HIS A 409 5.08 -1.99 22.16
N ALA A 410 4.05 -1.17 22.31
CA ALA A 410 2.89 -1.50 23.15
C ALA A 410 1.85 -2.45 22.54
N HIS A 411 1.95 -2.84 21.26
CA HIS A 411 0.93 -3.71 20.67
C HIS A 411 0.87 -5.08 21.34
N LEU A 412 -0.31 -5.70 21.34
CA LEU A 412 -0.59 -6.92 22.10
C LEU A 412 0.11 -8.15 21.52
N ASP A 413 0.30 -8.19 20.21
CA ASP A 413 1.16 -9.15 19.53
C ASP A 413 2.65 -9.06 19.88
N HIS A 414 3.07 -8.03 20.63
CA HIS A 414 4.43 -7.88 21.19
C HIS A 414 4.47 -7.87 22.72
N THR A 415 3.37 -7.53 23.41
CA THR A 415 3.36 -7.35 24.88
C THR A 415 2.26 -8.10 25.61
N GLY A 416 1.36 -8.75 24.87
CA GLY A 416 0.17 -9.37 25.42
C GLY A 416 0.41 -10.46 26.46
N SER A 417 1.56 -11.12 26.39
CA SER A 417 1.98 -12.18 27.32
C SER A 417 2.83 -11.67 28.48
N VAL A 418 3.08 -10.36 28.59
CA VAL A 418 3.87 -9.78 29.69
C VAL A 418 3.28 -10.14 31.07
N PRO A 419 1.97 -10.03 31.33
CA PRO A 419 1.41 -10.43 32.63
C PRO A 419 1.53 -11.93 32.90
N TYR A 420 1.42 -12.76 31.84
CA TYR A 420 1.63 -14.20 31.96
C TYR A 420 3.06 -14.50 32.42
N ILE A 421 4.08 -13.93 31.77
CA ILE A 421 5.49 -14.11 32.17
C ILE A 421 5.74 -13.58 33.59
N TYR A 422 5.17 -12.42 33.94
CA TYR A 422 5.28 -11.87 35.28
C TYR A 422 4.74 -12.84 36.35
N ASN A 423 3.64 -13.54 36.06
CA ASN A 423 3.07 -14.54 36.95
C ASN A 423 3.96 -15.81 37.06
N GLN A 424 4.72 -16.15 36.02
CA GLN A 424 5.69 -17.25 36.08
C GLN A 424 6.91 -16.87 36.92
N TYR A 425 7.46 -15.66 36.75
CA TYR A 425 8.62 -15.18 37.52
C TYR A 425 8.60 -13.65 37.70
N ASN A 426 8.04 -13.20 38.81
CA ASN A 426 7.82 -11.77 39.09
C ASN A 426 9.09 -10.95 39.40
N GLN A 427 10.26 -11.61 39.53
CA GLN A 427 11.54 -10.96 39.76
C GLN A 427 12.30 -10.68 38.44
N LEU A 428 11.82 -11.20 37.30
CA LEU A 428 12.43 -10.95 36.00
C LEU A 428 12.46 -9.44 35.71
N PRO A 429 13.63 -8.82 35.47
CA PRO A 429 13.69 -7.43 35.05
C PRO A 429 13.02 -7.24 33.68
N ILE A 430 12.10 -6.29 33.58
CA ILE A 430 11.39 -5.96 32.33
C ILE A 430 11.74 -4.52 31.95
N TYR A 431 12.14 -4.30 30.69
CA TYR A 431 12.54 -2.98 30.19
C TYR A 431 11.76 -2.54 28.95
N THR A 432 11.34 -1.28 28.93
CA THR A 432 10.75 -0.62 27.75
C THR A 432 10.75 0.91 27.91
N THR A 433 10.24 1.66 26.93
CA THR A 433 10.09 3.12 27.04
C THR A 433 8.93 3.53 27.95
N GLU A 434 8.97 4.74 28.49
CA GLU A 434 7.86 5.27 29.32
C GLU A 434 6.52 5.27 28.55
N ALA A 435 6.54 5.72 27.30
CA ALA A 435 5.36 5.73 26.45
C ALA A 435 4.81 4.31 26.21
N THR A 436 5.67 3.34 25.88
CA THR A 436 5.25 1.94 25.71
C THR A 436 4.62 1.38 26.99
N ARG A 437 5.21 1.65 28.16
CA ARG A 437 4.64 1.22 29.46
C ARG A 437 3.22 1.78 29.69
N ARG A 438 3.02 3.08 29.44
CA ARG A 438 1.70 3.75 29.62
C ARG A 438 0.65 3.21 28.66
N LEU A 439 1.01 3.02 27.39
CA LEU A 439 0.13 2.50 26.33
C LEU A 439 -0.23 1.04 26.57
N MET A 440 0.76 0.21 26.89
CA MET A 440 0.59 -1.21 27.18
C MET A 440 -0.38 -1.43 28.35
N ARG A 441 -0.35 -0.58 29.38
CA ARG A 441 -1.34 -0.64 30.48
C ARG A 441 -2.78 -0.56 29.95
N ILE A 442 -3.06 0.33 29.00
CA ILE A 442 -4.42 0.51 28.44
C ILE A 442 -4.82 -0.75 27.67
N LEU A 443 -3.93 -1.24 26.81
CA LEU A 443 -4.20 -2.38 25.92
C LEU A 443 -4.35 -3.69 26.71
N LEU A 444 -3.46 -3.96 27.67
CA LEU A 444 -3.56 -5.16 28.50
C LEU A 444 -4.83 -5.19 29.35
N LEU A 445 -5.23 -4.05 29.94
CA LEU A 445 -6.50 -3.96 30.69
C LEU A 445 -7.73 -4.13 29.80
N ASP A 446 -7.62 -3.77 28.51
CA ASP A 446 -8.69 -4.04 27.54
C ASP A 446 -8.77 -5.52 27.18
N ALA A 447 -7.61 -6.17 26.98
CA ALA A 447 -7.52 -7.60 26.71
C ALA A 447 -8.13 -8.47 27.84
N VAL A 448 -7.94 -8.08 29.11
CA VAL A 448 -8.58 -8.76 30.26
C VAL A 448 -10.10 -8.80 30.14
N LYS A 449 -10.72 -7.72 29.63
CA LYS A 449 -12.19 -7.64 29.52
C LYS A 449 -12.74 -8.56 28.44
N GLY A 450 -12.04 -8.68 27.32
CA GLY A 450 -12.41 -9.58 26.21
C GLY A 450 -12.26 -11.06 26.58
N ASN A 451 -11.30 -11.39 27.44
CA ASN A 451 -10.82 -12.77 27.61
C ASN A 451 -11.04 -13.38 29.01
N LYS A 452 -12.05 -12.90 29.75
CA LYS A 452 -12.37 -13.36 31.13
C LYS A 452 -12.60 -14.87 31.31
N LYS A 453 -12.65 -15.66 30.24
CA LYS A 453 -12.92 -17.11 30.25
C LYS A 453 -11.76 -17.96 29.71
N HIS A 454 -10.64 -17.35 29.31
CA HIS A 454 -9.50 -18.13 28.81
C HIS A 454 -8.75 -18.78 30.00
N PRO A 455 -8.44 -20.09 29.95
CA PRO A 455 -7.74 -20.79 31.04
C PRO A 455 -6.40 -20.16 31.40
N ASP A 456 -5.67 -19.68 30.39
CA ASP A 456 -4.37 -19.01 30.54
C ASP A 456 -4.48 -17.47 30.61
N GLY A 457 -5.69 -16.93 30.81
CA GLY A 457 -5.90 -15.50 30.95
C GLY A 457 -5.29 -14.95 32.25
N TYR A 458 -5.01 -13.64 32.27
CA TYR A 458 -4.52 -12.93 33.45
C TYR A 458 -5.57 -11.94 33.97
N SER A 459 -5.49 -11.63 35.27
CA SER A 459 -6.38 -10.70 35.96
C SER A 459 -5.93 -9.24 35.79
N GLU A 460 -6.81 -8.29 36.14
CA GLU A 460 -6.40 -6.87 36.17
C GLU A 460 -5.28 -6.60 37.18
N ASP A 461 -5.21 -7.37 38.26
CA ASP A 461 -4.17 -7.23 39.29
C ASP A 461 -2.81 -7.72 38.78
N ASP A 462 -2.80 -8.79 37.97
CA ASP A 462 -1.59 -9.27 37.30
C ASP A 462 -1.05 -8.22 36.34
N VAL A 463 -1.93 -7.57 35.56
CA VAL A 463 -1.56 -6.44 34.70
C VAL A 463 -0.95 -5.31 35.53
N ARG A 464 -1.60 -4.90 36.63
CA ARG A 464 -1.07 -3.84 37.49
C ARG A 464 0.30 -4.19 38.06
N GLY A 465 0.48 -5.43 38.53
CA GLY A 465 1.75 -5.94 39.05
C GLY A 465 2.85 -5.89 38.00
N ALA A 466 2.57 -6.41 36.80
CA ALA A 466 3.50 -6.42 35.68
C ALA A 466 3.87 -4.99 35.22
N ILE A 467 2.91 -4.07 35.13
CA ILE A 467 3.18 -2.67 34.76
C ILE A 467 4.09 -1.98 35.78
N LEU A 468 3.90 -2.26 37.07
CA LEU A 468 4.69 -1.66 38.15
C LEU A 468 6.11 -2.22 38.24
N SER A 469 6.37 -3.43 37.76
CA SER A 469 7.71 -4.04 37.76
C SER A 469 8.61 -3.54 36.62
N ILE A 470 8.02 -2.89 35.60
CA ILE A 470 8.73 -2.41 34.42
C ILE A 470 9.62 -1.22 34.73
N ARG A 471 10.89 -1.36 34.33
CA ARG A 471 11.90 -0.32 34.36
C ARG A 471 11.89 0.43 33.03
N THR A 472 11.77 1.74 33.10
CA THR A 472 11.70 2.57 31.90
C THR A 472 13.08 3.05 31.48
N ILE A 473 13.32 3.07 30.18
CA ILE A 473 14.58 3.51 29.58
C ILE A 473 14.37 4.77 28.74
N GLU A 474 15.48 5.40 28.35
CA GLU A 474 15.50 6.52 27.42
C GLU A 474 16.10 6.05 26.07
N GLN A 475 15.44 6.39 24.98
CA GLN A 475 15.90 6.04 23.64
C GLN A 475 17.21 6.79 23.31
N GLY A 476 18.09 6.15 22.54
CA GLY A 476 19.41 6.65 22.18
C GLY A 476 20.47 6.55 23.27
N LYS A 477 20.12 6.08 24.49
CA LYS A 477 21.08 5.86 25.58
C LYS A 477 21.33 4.38 25.83
N THR A 478 22.59 4.00 25.89
CA THR A 478 23.01 2.65 26.25
C THR A 478 22.94 2.46 27.77
N PHE A 479 22.35 1.34 28.20
CA PHE A 479 22.39 0.88 29.59
C PHE A 479 22.89 -0.57 29.63
N THR A 480 23.24 -1.06 30.83
CA THR A 480 23.75 -2.43 30.99
C THR A 480 22.83 -3.31 31.83
N ILE A 481 22.77 -4.59 31.47
CA ILE A 481 22.05 -5.64 32.21
C ILE A 481 23.10 -6.67 32.65
N PRO A 482 23.36 -6.82 33.96
CA PRO A 482 24.32 -7.80 34.45
C PRO A 482 23.92 -9.23 34.07
N SER A 483 24.89 -10.03 33.62
CA SER A 483 24.68 -11.47 33.39
C SER A 483 25.92 -12.26 33.81
N GLN A 484 25.81 -12.99 34.92
CA GLN A 484 26.89 -13.79 35.50
C GLN A 484 28.21 -13.01 35.64
N ASN A 485 29.18 -13.25 34.75
CA ASN A 485 30.53 -12.67 34.72
C ASN A 485 30.74 -11.60 33.62
N THR A 486 29.68 -11.20 32.91
CA THR A 486 29.68 -10.19 31.86
C THR A 486 28.45 -9.28 31.99
N GLU A 487 28.23 -8.40 31.03
CA GLU A 487 27.04 -7.55 30.97
C GLU A 487 26.56 -7.40 29.52
N TRP A 488 25.24 -7.40 29.35
CA TRP A 488 24.62 -6.95 28.10
C TRP A 488 24.71 -5.43 28.03
N LYS A 489 25.12 -4.89 26.89
CA LYS A 489 24.88 -3.48 26.54
C LYS A 489 23.64 -3.42 25.68
N VAL A 490 22.68 -2.61 26.09
CA VAL A 490 21.38 -2.50 25.43
C VAL A 490 21.11 -1.05 25.09
N THR A 491 20.76 -0.79 23.83
CA THR A 491 20.37 0.54 23.35
C THR A 491 19.06 0.45 22.60
N TYR A 492 18.11 1.32 22.94
CA TYR A 492 16.82 1.42 22.25
C TYR A 492 16.89 2.59 21.27
N TYR A 493 16.62 2.33 19.99
CA TYR A 493 16.53 3.35 18.95
C TYR A 493 15.08 3.54 18.54
N HIS A 494 14.67 4.76 18.16
CA HIS A 494 13.32 5.00 17.63
C HIS A 494 13.07 4.09 16.42
N SER A 495 12.00 3.29 16.43
CA SER A 495 11.61 2.48 15.27
C SER A 495 10.62 3.20 14.33
N GLY A 496 9.98 4.25 14.82
CA GLY A 496 9.01 5.06 14.06
C GLY A 496 7.67 4.40 13.78
N HIS A 497 7.35 3.29 14.45
CA HIS A 497 6.06 2.59 14.28
C HIS A 497 4.89 3.23 15.05
N ILE A 498 5.01 3.36 16.37
CA ILE A 498 4.07 4.06 17.26
C ILE A 498 4.84 4.84 18.33
N LEU A 499 4.15 5.68 19.12
CA LEU A 499 4.78 6.41 20.21
C LEU A 499 5.49 5.46 21.20
N GLY A 500 6.78 5.71 21.45
CA GLY A 500 7.62 4.87 22.30
C GLY A 500 8.18 3.60 21.64
N ALA A 501 7.79 3.29 20.41
CA ALA A 501 8.26 2.11 19.69
C ALA A 501 9.77 2.18 19.43
N SER A 502 10.45 1.06 19.67
CA SER A 502 11.91 1.00 19.59
C SER A 502 12.43 -0.26 18.91
N SER A 503 13.48 -0.07 18.12
CA SER A 503 14.40 -1.14 17.73
C SER A 503 15.45 -1.30 18.83
N ILE A 504 15.78 -2.54 19.18
CA ILE A 504 16.63 -2.90 20.32
C ILE A 504 17.96 -3.43 19.79
N HIS A 505 19.03 -2.72 20.11
CA HIS A 505 20.41 -3.14 19.81
C HIS A 505 21.05 -3.74 21.06
N LEU A 506 21.61 -4.93 20.90
CA LEU A 506 22.22 -5.74 21.94
C LEU A 506 23.69 -5.98 21.60
N GLU A 507 24.56 -5.83 22.59
CA GLU A 507 25.94 -6.29 22.51
C GLU A 507 26.32 -7.08 23.76
N ILE A 508 26.90 -8.27 23.56
CA ILE A 508 27.50 -9.09 24.61
C ILE A 508 28.61 -9.93 24.01
N ASP A 509 29.73 -10.09 24.72
CA ASP A 509 30.86 -10.94 24.30
C ASP A 509 31.35 -10.74 22.85
N GLY A 510 31.20 -9.51 22.33
CA GLY A 510 31.60 -9.15 20.96
C GLY A 510 30.60 -9.54 19.87
N VAL A 511 29.42 -10.07 20.22
CA VAL A 511 28.29 -10.30 19.31
C VAL A 511 27.35 -9.10 19.33
N SER A 512 27.03 -8.55 18.15
CA SER A 512 26.10 -7.43 17.99
C SER A 512 24.80 -7.87 17.28
N ILE A 513 23.65 -7.64 17.93
CA ILE A 513 22.32 -8.04 17.43
C ILE A 513 21.41 -6.81 17.38
N LEU A 514 20.74 -6.58 16.26
CA LEU A 514 19.67 -5.58 16.17
C LEU A 514 18.34 -6.29 15.92
N PHE A 515 17.39 -6.09 16.83
CA PHE A 515 15.99 -6.47 16.65
C PHE A 515 15.16 -5.23 16.34
N THR A 516 14.49 -5.19 15.18
CA THR A 516 13.79 -3.98 14.76
C THR A 516 12.50 -3.74 15.54
N GLY A 517 11.85 -4.79 16.03
CA GLY A 517 10.41 -4.77 16.30
C GLY A 517 9.65 -4.40 15.02
N ASP A 518 8.46 -3.83 15.18
CA ASP A 518 7.80 -3.13 14.09
C ASP A 518 8.40 -1.73 13.91
N TYR A 519 8.59 -1.32 12.64
CA TYR A 519 9.27 -0.06 12.32
C TYR A 519 8.75 0.59 11.04
N SER A 520 8.86 1.91 10.99
CA SER A 520 8.67 2.71 9.77
C SER A 520 9.91 3.55 9.53
N ILE A 521 10.40 3.58 8.31
CA ILE A 521 11.54 4.44 7.95
C ILE A 521 11.10 5.90 7.82
N ASP A 522 9.87 6.13 7.33
CA ASP A 522 9.37 7.48 7.09
C ASP A 522 8.85 8.11 8.38
N ASN A 523 8.96 9.44 8.44
CA ASN A 523 8.31 10.19 9.50
C ASN A 523 6.79 10.06 9.38
N GLN A 524 6.15 9.89 10.53
CA GLN A 524 4.71 10.05 10.68
C GLN A 524 4.41 11.43 11.28
N LYS A 525 3.16 11.87 11.22
CA LYS A 525 2.73 13.12 11.86
C LYS A 525 2.90 13.03 13.37
N THR A 526 2.64 11.85 13.94
CA THR A 526 2.73 11.61 15.38
C THR A 526 4.14 11.29 15.87
N VAL A 527 4.91 10.50 15.12
CA VAL A 527 6.26 10.02 15.52
C VAL A 527 7.30 10.18 14.43
N GLU A 528 8.56 10.35 14.80
CA GLU A 528 9.67 10.33 13.85
C GLU A 528 9.95 8.90 13.37
N GLY A 529 10.47 8.75 12.14
CA GLY A 529 10.85 7.46 11.57
C GLY A 529 12.05 6.80 12.26
N LEU A 530 12.45 5.63 11.76
CA LEU A 530 13.60 4.87 12.25
C LEU A 530 14.87 5.73 12.32
N LYS A 531 15.52 5.75 13.50
CA LYS A 531 16.78 6.51 13.73
C LYS A 531 17.89 5.60 14.23
N LEU A 532 18.73 5.12 13.32
CA LEU A 532 19.94 4.36 13.64
C LEU A 532 21.21 5.21 13.42
N PRO A 533 22.27 5.04 14.24
CA PRO A 533 23.58 5.61 13.94
C PRO A 533 24.11 5.09 12.61
N ARG A 534 24.68 5.98 11.77
CA ARG A 534 25.20 5.60 10.45
C ARG A 534 26.37 4.63 10.51
N ASP A 535 27.10 4.63 11.61
CA ASP A 535 28.25 3.78 11.90
C ASP A 535 27.89 2.54 12.73
N LEU A 536 26.60 2.29 12.98
CA LEU A 536 26.13 1.12 13.72
C LEU A 536 26.57 -0.17 13.03
N LYS A 537 27.26 -1.04 13.79
CA LYS A 537 27.72 -2.36 13.31
C LYS A 537 26.89 -3.46 13.94
N VAL A 538 26.35 -4.33 13.10
CA VAL A 538 25.43 -5.41 13.49
C VAL A 538 25.89 -6.70 12.84
N ASP A 539 26.09 -7.76 13.63
CA ASP A 539 26.38 -9.09 13.09
C ASP A 539 25.08 -9.79 12.65
N ILE A 540 24.03 -9.66 13.45
CA ILE A 540 22.74 -10.32 13.27
C ILE A 540 21.61 -9.29 13.29
N LEU A 541 20.85 -9.20 12.21
CA LEU A 541 19.64 -8.40 12.11
C LEU A 541 18.41 -9.32 12.21
N ILE A 542 17.48 -8.99 13.09
CA ILE A 542 16.16 -9.62 13.17
C ILE A 542 15.15 -8.54 12.80
N THR A 543 14.49 -8.68 11.65
CA THR A 543 13.59 -7.65 11.10
C THR A 543 12.20 -8.20 10.81
N GLU A 544 11.18 -7.35 11.00
CA GLU A 544 9.82 -7.64 10.53
C GLU A 544 9.76 -7.79 9.00
N SER A 545 8.69 -8.42 8.53
CA SER A 545 8.41 -8.67 7.12
C SER A 545 6.92 -8.55 6.78
N THR A 546 6.18 -7.74 7.54
CA THR A 546 4.74 -7.47 7.37
C THR A 546 4.39 -7.15 5.92
N TYR A 547 5.23 -6.34 5.26
CA TYR A 547 5.11 -6.00 3.84
C TYR A 547 6.23 -6.59 2.97
N GLY A 548 6.83 -7.71 3.36
CA GLY A 548 7.92 -8.35 2.63
C GLY A 548 7.49 -9.12 1.36
N PHE A 549 6.19 -9.37 1.18
CA PHE A 549 5.69 -10.28 0.15
C PHE A 549 5.38 -9.59 -1.20
N LEU A 550 4.37 -8.71 -1.24
CA LEU A 550 4.02 -7.96 -2.45
C LEU A 550 4.73 -6.61 -2.44
N PRO A 551 5.03 -6.02 -3.62
CA PRO A 551 5.11 -4.56 -3.66
C PRO A 551 3.73 -4.11 -3.18
N THR A 552 3.68 -3.58 -1.97
CA THR A 552 2.43 -3.05 -1.47
C THR A 552 2.02 -1.89 -2.36
N ASN A 553 0.72 -1.61 -2.45
CA ASN A 553 0.25 -0.34 -3.01
C ASN A 553 0.66 0.87 -2.10
N ALA A 554 1.70 0.72 -1.28
CA ALA A 554 2.48 1.80 -0.68
C ALA A 554 3.32 2.57 -1.73
N SER A 555 3.10 2.27 -3.01
CA SER A 555 3.58 3.03 -4.17
C SER A 555 2.90 4.37 -4.37
N ILE A 556 1.68 4.54 -3.86
CA ILE A 556 1.08 5.87 -3.73
C ILE A 556 1.85 6.57 -2.61
N SER A 557 2.49 7.69 -2.92
CA SER A 557 3.20 8.48 -1.92
C SER A 557 2.27 8.76 -0.73
N ARG A 558 2.83 8.79 0.48
CA ARG A 558 2.05 9.12 1.68
C ARG A 558 1.24 10.40 1.49
N ASP A 559 1.84 11.42 0.86
CA ASP A 559 1.18 12.69 0.57
C ASP A 559 -0.07 12.53 -0.32
N LEU A 560 0.00 11.66 -1.33
CA LEU A 560 -1.13 11.38 -2.19
C LEU A 560 -2.20 10.55 -1.45
N GLN A 561 -1.81 9.58 -0.61
CA GLN A 561 -2.74 8.87 0.28
C GLN A 561 -3.46 9.83 1.25
N GLU A 562 -2.74 10.77 1.86
CA GLU A 562 -3.30 11.79 2.75
C GLU A 562 -4.27 12.73 2.00
N THR A 563 -3.90 13.11 0.77
CA THR A 563 -4.76 13.93 -0.10
C THR A 563 -6.04 13.19 -0.47
N MET A 564 -5.94 11.94 -0.90
CA MET A 564 -7.07 11.07 -1.23
C MET A 564 -8.02 10.90 -0.05
N PHE A 565 -7.45 10.60 1.11
CA PHE A 565 -8.21 10.44 2.35
C PHE A 565 -8.97 11.72 2.71
N THR A 566 -8.34 12.88 2.56
CA THR A 566 -8.97 14.17 2.81
C THR A 566 -10.10 14.48 1.82
N GLU A 567 -9.91 14.18 0.53
CA GLU A 567 -10.94 14.36 -0.49
C GLU A 567 -12.15 13.44 -0.26
N SER A 568 -11.92 12.21 0.20
CA SER A 568 -12.99 11.31 0.65
C SER A 568 -13.82 11.95 1.76
N ILE A 569 -13.17 12.48 2.81
CA ILE A 569 -13.87 13.22 3.87
C ILE A 569 -14.69 14.37 3.29
N ARG A 570 -14.10 15.23 2.45
CA ARG A 570 -14.80 16.38 1.85
C ARG A 570 -16.02 15.93 1.05
N LYS A 571 -15.89 14.90 0.22
CA LYS A 571 -16.96 14.35 -0.60
C LYS A 571 -18.12 13.84 0.26
N THR A 572 -17.84 13.02 1.27
CA THR A 572 -18.88 12.46 2.15
C THR A 572 -19.63 13.56 2.92
N ILE A 573 -18.89 14.54 3.47
CA ILE A 573 -19.47 15.65 4.22
C ILE A 573 -20.34 16.56 3.32
N ASN A 574 -19.88 16.85 2.09
CA ASN A 574 -20.65 17.64 1.12
C ASN A 574 -21.95 16.94 0.71
N ASN A 575 -21.94 15.61 0.64
CA ASN A 575 -23.11 14.77 0.38
C ASN A 575 -24.04 14.59 1.59
N LYS A 576 -23.79 15.31 2.70
CA LYS A 576 -24.52 15.18 3.97
C LYS A 576 -24.49 13.75 4.52
N GLY A 577 -23.41 13.03 4.26
CA GLY A 577 -23.14 11.73 4.85
C GLY A 577 -22.26 11.83 6.09
N ASN A 578 -22.22 10.75 6.87
CA ASN A 578 -21.22 10.55 7.90
C ASN A 578 -20.07 9.70 7.35
N ILE A 579 -18.84 10.03 7.75
CA ILE A 579 -17.66 9.20 7.47
C ILE A 579 -17.18 8.53 8.75
N LEU A 580 -17.14 7.20 8.74
CA LEU A 580 -16.56 6.39 9.81
C LEU A 580 -15.16 5.95 9.41
N ILE A 581 -14.20 6.15 10.30
CA ILE A 581 -12.81 5.71 10.16
C ILE A 581 -12.53 4.71 11.29
N PRO A 582 -12.68 3.40 11.03
CA PRO A 582 -12.24 2.37 11.96
C PRO A 582 -10.72 2.45 12.10
N ALA A 583 -10.23 2.65 13.32
CA ALA A 583 -8.80 2.79 13.58
C ALA A 583 -8.35 1.97 14.78
N PHE A 584 -7.13 1.43 14.72
CA PHE A 584 -6.48 0.88 15.91
C PHE A 584 -6.37 1.98 16.97
N ALA A 585 -6.66 1.61 18.22
CA ALA A 585 -6.66 2.55 19.33
C ALA A 585 -5.30 3.23 19.51
N VAL A 586 -4.21 2.51 19.22
CA VAL A 586 -2.83 2.99 19.29
C VAL A 586 -2.23 3.10 17.88
N GLY A 587 -1.53 4.20 17.64
CA GLY A 587 -0.88 4.52 16.38
C GLY A 587 -1.85 5.15 15.37
N ARG A 588 -2.69 4.32 14.74
CA ARG A 588 -3.49 4.74 13.58
C ARG A 588 -4.43 5.90 13.87
N ALA A 589 -5.20 5.82 14.96
CA ALA A 589 -6.17 6.86 15.26
C ALA A 589 -5.52 8.22 15.49
N GLN A 590 -4.41 8.26 16.22
CA GLN A 590 -3.66 9.50 16.49
C GLN A 590 -3.09 10.09 15.20
N GLU A 591 -2.58 9.24 14.32
CA GLU A 591 -2.06 9.67 13.02
C GLU A 591 -3.15 10.28 12.13
N ILE A 592 -4.34 9.66 12.08
CA ILE A 592 -5.48 10.18 11.33
C ILE A 592 -5.95 11.53 11.84
N LEU A 593 -6.02 11.72 13.16
CA LEU A 593 -6.38 13.02 13.74
C LEU A 593 -5.40 14.13 13.32
N MET A 594 -4.10 13.80 13.23
CA MET A 594 -3.10 14.76 12.74
C MET A 594 -3.22 15.04 11.26
N ILE A 595 -3.49 14.02 10.43
CA ILE A 595 -3.71 14.21 8.99
C ILE A 595 -4.92 15.12 8.74
N ILE A 596 -6.04 14.89 9.45
CA ILE A 596 -7.22 15.76 9.35
C ILE A 596 -6.86 17.19 9.75
N ARG A 597 -6.19 17.37 10.89
CA ARG A 597 -5.81 18.72 11.35
C ARG A 597 -4.91 19.44 10.34
N ASP A 598 -3.89 18.76 9.80
CA ASP A 598 -2.98 19.34 8.81
C ASP A 598 -3.72 19.71 7.52
N ALA A 599 -4.66 18.87 7.08
CA ALA A 599 -5.42 19.07 5.86
C ALA A 599 -6.40 20.25 5.95
N PHE A 600 -6.93 20.53 7.14
CA PHE A 600 -7.89 21.59 7.41
C PHE A 600 -7.29 22.80 8.16
N GLN A 601 -5.96 22.85 8.35
CA GLN A 601 -5.27 23.90 9.13
C GLN A 601 -5.49 25.35 8.64
N LYS A 602 -5.90 25.54 7.37
CA LYS A 602 -6.19 26.86 6.79
C LYS A 602 -7.59 27.35 7.17
N GLU A 603 -8.45 26.44 7.60
CA GLU A 603 -9.80 26.75 8.06
C GLU A 603 -9.72 27.17 9.53
N ARG A 604 -10.57 28.12 9.92
CA ARG A 604 -10.60 28.60 11.30
C ARG A 604 -11.17 27.54 12.25
N PHE A 605 -12.08 26.72 11.74
CA PHE A 605 -12.75 25.62 12.41
C PHE A 605 -12.97 24.50 11.39
N LEU A 606 -12.96 23.24 11.82
CA LEU A 606 -13.41 22.13 10.96
C LEU A 606 -14.83 22.39 10.43
N PRO A 607 -15.13 22.10 9.16
CA PRO A 607 -16.44 22.30 8.57
C PRO A 607 -17.44 21.20 8.96
N PHE A 608 -17.04 20.29 9.84
CA PHE A 608 -17.79 19.14 10.33
C PHE A 608 -17.43 18.86 11.80
N ASN A 609 -18.29 18.09 12.48
CA ASN A 609 -17.97 17.58 13.82
C ASN A 609 -17.03 16.38 13.72
N LEU A 610 -15.90 16.41 14.45
CA LEU A 610 -14.96 15.30 14.54
C LEU A 610 -15.12 14.58 15.89
N PHE A 611 -15.72 13.40 15.85
CA PHE A 611 -15.92 12.56 17.03
C PHE A 611 -14.81 11.50 17.16
N ILE A 612 -14.33 11.31 18.38
CA ILE A 612 -13.50 10.17 18.75
C ILE A 612 -14.22 9.27 19.74
N ASP A 613 -14.05 7.95 19.60
CA ASP A 613 -14.71 6.97 20.47
C ASP A 613 -13.89 5.70 20.73
N GLY A 614 -14.31 4.94 21.74
CA GLY A 614 -13.64 3.73 22.20
C GLY A 614 -12.31 4.03 22.90
N ARG A 615 -11.33 3.14 22.70
CA ARG A 615 -10.01 3.26 23.33
C ARG A 615 -9.12 4.33 22.71
N VAL A 616 -9.52 4.88 21.56
CA VAL A 616 -8.86 6.04 20.93
C VAL A 616 -8.72 7.18 21.93
N ILE A 617 -9.76 7.46 22.73
CA ILE A 617 -9.76 8.54 23.72
C ILE A 617 -8.66 8.33 24.78
N ASP A 618 -8.60 7.13 25.37
CA ASP A 618 -7.64 6.80 26.42
C ASP A 618 -6.20 6.90 25.91
N VAL A 619 -5.97 6.47 24.67
CA VAL A 619 -4.64 6.49 24.05
C VAL A 619 -4.23 7.90 23.64
N CYS A 620 -5.13 8.68 23.04
CA CYS A 620 -4.85 10.06 22.69
C CYS A 620 -4.42 10.85 23.93
N LYS A 621 -5.00 10.58 25.12
CA LYS A 621 -4.59 11.21 26.39
C LYS A 621 -3.13 10.91 26.71
N VAL A 622 -2.71 9.64 26.59
CA VAL A 622 -1.29 9.28 26.78
C VAL A 622 -0.38 9.96 25.77
N TYR A 623 -0.77 10.03 24.50
CA TYR A 623 0.00 10.76 23.49
C TYR A 623 0.13 12.25 23.85
N GLN A 624 -0.97 12.90 24.25
CA GLN A 624 -0.95 14.30 24.63
C GLN A 624 -0.08 14.55 25.87
N ASP A 625 -0.19 13.70 26.91
CA ASP A 625 0.64 13.80 28.11
C ASP A 625 2.13 13.72 27.77
N ILE A 626 2.52 12.78 26.88
CA ILE A 626 3.91 12.64 26.44
C ILE A 626 4.35 13.83 25.59
N PHE A 627 3.52 14.31 24.66
CA PHE A 627 3.83 15.51 23.87
C PHE A 627 4.05 16.73 24.77
N ASP A 628 3.23 16.91 25.80
CA ASP A 628 3.36 18.01 26.76
C ASP A 628 4.63 17.86 27.62
N GLU A 629 4.94 16.64 28.09
CA GLU A 629 6.17 16.32 28.84
C GLU A 629 7.44 16.58 28.00
N GLU A 630 7.41 16.26 26.71
CA GLU A 630 8.49 16.47 25.75
C GLU A 630 8.54 17.90 25.17
N LYS A 631 7.57 18.76 25.53
CA LYS A 631 7.41 20.13 25.01
C LYS A 631 7.29 20.16 23.47
N ASN A 632 6.51 19.24 22.94
CA ASN A 632 6.18 19.13 21.53
C ASN A 632 4.91 19.94 21.23
N ASP A 633 4.88 20.73 20.16
CA ASP A 633 3.73 21.57 19.77
C ASP A 633 2.57 20.77 19.12
N LYS A 634 2.60 19.43 19.20
CA LYS A 634 1.55 18.56 18.68
C LYS A 634 0.36 18.51 19.64
N THR A 635 -0.86 18.53 19.09
CA THR A 635 -2.11 18.58 19.88
C THR A 635 -3.19 17.70 19.28
N LEU A 636 -3.53 16.61 19.96
CA LEU A 636 -4.58 15.68 19.55
C LEU A 636 -5.98 16.09 20.03
N PHE A 637 -6.05 16.85 21.13
CA PHE A 637 -7.31 17.38 21.68
C PHE A 637 -7.37 18.89 21.47
N GLY A 638 -7.96 19.32 20.35
CA GLY A 638 -8.36 20.71 20.12
C GLY A 638 -9.84 20.94 20.42
N GLU A 639 -10.31 22.19 20.35
CA GLU A 639 -11.74 22.53 20.45
C GLU A 639 -12.61 21.80 19.40
N GLU A 640 -11.98 21.31 18.34
CA GLU A 640 -12.62 20.62 17.21
C GLU A 640 -12.85 19.12 17.42
N VAL A 641 -12.16 18.50 18.40
CA VAL A 641 -12.22 17.05 18.65
C VAL A 641 -13.15 16.73 19.81
N ILE A 642 -14.25 16.04 19.53
CA ILE A 642 -15.31 15.75 20.50
C ILE A 642 -15.20 14.30 20.97
N CYS A 643 -15.08 14.10 22.29
CA CYS A 643 -15.13 12.77 22.89
C CYS A 643 -16.59 12.28 22.98
N ALA A 644 -17.02 11.42 22.05
CA ALA A 644 -18.42 10.94 21.98
C ALA A 644 -18.88 10.30 23.29
N LYS A 645 -17.99 9.54 23.94
CA LYS A 645 -18.25 8.90 25.23
C LYS A 645 -18.54 9.88 26.36
N ASP A 646 -17.99 11.09 26.33
CA ASP A 646 -18.28 12.11 27.36
C ASP A 646 -19.71 12.65 27.24
N ILE A 647 -20.37 12.45 26.09
CA ILE A 647 -21.78 12.78 25.86
C ILE A 647 -22.65 11.61 26.35
N TYR A 648 -22.49 10.42 25.77
CA TYR A 648 -23.39 9.29 26.04
C TYR A 648 -23.08 8.49 27.32
N ALA A 649 -21.94 8.71 27.99
CA ALA A 649 -21.66 8.10 29.31
C ALA A 649 -21.95 9.05 30.47
N ASN A 650 -22.38 10.28 30.21
CA ASN A 650 -22.66 11.26 31.25
C ASN A 650 -24.03 11.01 31.89
N GLN A 651 -24.03 10.49 33.10
CA GLN A 651 -25.25 10.20 33.88
C GLN A 651 -26.15 11.42 34.11
N LYS A 652 -25.65 12.65 33.97
CA LYS A 652 -26.46 13.88 34.06
C LYS A 652 -27.26 14.18 32.79
N LEU A 653 -26.82 13.68 31.64
CA LEU A 653 -27.49 13.84 30.34
C LEU A 653 -28.34 12.62 29.99
N SER A 654 -28.11 11.46 30.62
CA SER A 654 -28.86 10.20 30.44
C SER A 654 -29.02 9.75 28.97
N SER A 655 -28.10 10.17 28.10
CA SER A 655 -28.16 9.84 26.68
C SER A 655 -27.51 8.49 26.41
N SER A 656 -28.25 7.52 25.87
CA SER A 656 -27.71 6.28 25.32
C SER A 656 -26.91 6.53 24.03
N PHE A 657 -26.18 5.53 23.54
CA PHE A 657 -25.52 5.63 22.23
C PHE A 657 -26.52 5.85 21.09
N ASP A 658 -27.70 5.21 21.16
CA ASP A 658 -28.73 5.39 20.16
C ASP A 658 -29.24 6.83 20.15
N GLU A 659 -29.49 7.42 21.32
CA GLU A 659 -29.87 8.84 21.43
C GLU A 659 -28.76 9.78 20.94
N PHE A 660 -27.50 9.49 21.27
CA PHE A 660 -26.36 10.24 20.74
C PHE A 660 -26.29 10.17 19.21
N TYR A 661 -26.47 8.98 18.63
CA TYR A 661 -26.47 8.81 17.18
C TYR A 661 -27.60 9.61 16.53
N GLU A 662 -28.81 9.56 17.09
CA GLU A 662 -29.94 10.34 16.59
C GLU A 662 -29.71 11.85 16.71
N ASP A 663 -29.22 12.33 17.85
CA ASP A 663 -29.08 13.77 18.13
C ASP A 663 -27.93 14.42 17.34
N TYR A 664 -26.84 13.69 17.09
CA TYR A 664 -25.60 14.27 16.55
C TYR A 664 -25.22 13.75 15.16
N LEU A 665 -25.66 12.54 14.78
CA LEU A 665 -25.20 11.87 13.56
C LEU A 665 -26.33 11.66 12.53
N SER A 666 -27.61 11.61 12.92
CA SER A 666 -28.72 11.36 11.99
C SER A 666 -28.82 12.37 10.84
N THR A 667 -28.44 13.63 11.09
CA THR A 667 -28.45 14.71 10.08
C THR A 667 -27.28 14.64 9.11
N GLY A 668 -26.33 13.73 9.33
CA GLY A 668 -25.11 13.60 8.55
C GLY A 668 -24.09 14.72 8.80
N GLY A 669 -23.01 14.73 8.02
CA GLY A 669 -21.99 15.77 8.07
C GLY A 669 -21.01 15.65 9.24
N SER A 670 -20.80 14.43 9.76
CA SER A 670 -19.83 14.16 10.84
C SER A 670 -18.74 13.19 10.43
N CYS A 671 -17.56 13.35 11.04
CA CYS A 671 -16.42 12.44 10.92
C CYS A 671 -16.23 11.71 12.24
N ILE A 672 -16.14 10.38 12.22
CA ILE A 672 -16.00 9.54 13.41
C ILE A 672 -14.73 8.70 13.32
N VAL A 673 -13.80 8.86 14.27
CA VAL A 673 -12.62 7.99 14.43
C VAL A 673 -12.84 7.10 15.65
N ALA A 674 -13.03 5.81 15.44
CA ALA A 674 -13.40 4.89 16.52
C ALA A 674 -12.62 3.57 16.46
N SER A 675 -12.31 3.03 17.64
CA SER A 675 -11.75 1.67 17.76
C SER A 675 -12.87 0.61 17.73
N SER A 676 -12.69 -0.57 17.16
CA SER A 676 -11.43 -1.17 16.65
C SER A 676 -11.12 -0.83 15.19
N GLY A 677 -9.88 -1.10 14.75
CA GLY A 677 -9.42 -0.85 13.37
C GLY A 677 -10.05 -1.76 12.32
N MET A 678 -10.55 -2.93 12.71
CA MET A 678 -11.03 -3.97 11.79
C MET A 678 -12.52 -4.32 11.98
N LEU A 679 -13.28 -3.43 12.66
CA LEU A 679 -14.70 -3.64 12.98
C LEU A 679 -15.00 -4.91 13.79
N MET A 680 -14.11 -5.27 14.73
CA MET A 680 -14.34 -6.39 15.64
C MET A 680 -15.68 -6.24 16.38
N ASP A 681 -16.38 -7.34 16.57
CA ASP A 681 -17.70 -7.37 17.23
C ASP A 681 -17.69 -6.65 18.58
N GLN A 682 -18.78 -5.95 18.89
CA GLN A 682 -18.99 -5.14 20.10
C GLN A 682 -18.04 -3.94 20.28
N SER A 683 -17.12 -3.70 19.34
CA SER A 683 -16.27 -2.51 19.37
C SER A 683 -17.05 -1.23 19.02
N ALA A 684 -16.53 -0.06 19.39
CA ALA A 684 -17.20 1.21 19.11
C ALA A 684 -17.40 1.43 17.61
N SER A 685 -16.37 1.18 16.79
CA SER A 685 -16.46 1.29 15.34
C SER A 685 -17.50 0.34 14.73
N ALA A 686 -17.63 -0.90 15.23
CA ALA A 686 -18.64 -1.84 14.77
C ALA A 686 -20.07 -1.34 15.03
N ARG A 687 -20.31 -0.67 16.16
CA ARG A 687 -21.61 -0.06 16.50
C ARG A 687 -21.98 1.09 15.58
N TYR A 688 -21.01 1.94 15.22
CA TYR A 688 -21.23 2.98 14.21
C TYR A 688 -21.50 2.37 12.83
N ALA A 689 -20.67 1.39 12.42
CA ALA A 689 -20.81 0.72 11.13
C ALA A 689 -22.18 0.04 10.96
N GLU A 690 -22.68 -0.63 12.01
CA GLU A 690 -24.01 -1.26 12.00
C GLU A 690 -25.16 -0.29 11.68
N LYS A 691 -25.06 0.96 12.17
CA LYS A 691 -26.06 2.03 11.91
C LYS A 691 -25.84 2.74 10.58
N MET A 692 -24.59 2.86 10.15
CA MET A 692 -24.23 3.65 8.98
C MET A 692 -24.30 2.88 7.65
N ILE A 693 -24.17 1.55 7.69
CA ILE A 693 -23.95 0.74 6.47
C ILE A 693 -25.14 0.70 5.50
N GLU A 694 -26.36 0.88 6.00
CA GLU A 694 -27.59 0.86 5.19
C GLU A 694 -27.93 2.25 4.58
N GLU A 695 -27.07 3.23 4.78
CA GLU A 695 -27.27 4.61 4.31
C GLU A 695 -26.28 4.95 3.18
N PRO A 696 -26.75 5.18 1.93
CA PRO A 696 -25.88 5.34 0.76
C PRO A 696 -25.01 6.61 0.78
N GLN A 697 -25.42 7.64 1.53
CA GLN A 697 -24.65 8.86 1.72
C GLN A 697 -23.41 8.65 2.61
N ASN A 698 -23.39 7.59 3.42
CA ASN A 698 -22.30 7.34 4.37
C ASN A 698 -21.10 6.66 3.72
N THR A 699 -19.95 6.81 4.38
CA THR A 699 -18.70 6.18 3.95
C THR A 699 -18.01 5.51 5.13
N ILE A 700 -17.50 4.29 4.93
CA ILE A 700 -16.64 3.58 5.88
C ILE A 700 -15.24 3.49 5.27
N SER A 701 -14.28 4.18 5.87
CA SER A 701 -12.94 4.38 5.33
C SER A 701 -11.88 3.71 6.20
N PHE A 702 -11.20 2.70 5.65
CA PHE A 702 -10.17 1.93 6.33
C PHE A 702 -8.78 2.46 6.03
N THR A 703 -7.93 2.63 7.05
CA THR A 703 -6.66 3.37 6.92
C THR A 703 -5.42 2.56 7.32
N GLY A 704 -5.57 1.28 7.62
CA GLY A 704 -4.49 0.40 8.11
C GLY A 704 -4.56 -1.02 7.55
N TYR A 705 -3.67 -1.88 8.05
CA TYR A 705 -3.68 -3.31 7.74
C TYR A 705 -5.02 -3.95 8.14
N MET A 706 -5.44 -4.95 7.36
CA MET A 706 -6.68 -5.69 7.54
C MET A 706 -6.36 -7.18 7.54
N ASP A 707 -6.74 -7.88 8.60
CA ASP A 707 -6.71 -9.33 8.63
C ASP A 707 -7.77 -9.87 7.66
N GLU A 708 -7.43 -10.86 6.84
CA GLU A 708 -8.31 -11.41 5.81
C GLU A 708 -9.63 -11.95 6.39
N GLU A 709 -9.62 -12.45 7.63
CA GLU A 709 -10.79 -13.02 8.32
C GLU A 709 -11.66 -11.97 9.05
N SER A 710 -11.19 -10.72 9.14
CA SER A 710 -11.88 -9.69 9.90
C SER A 710 -13.19 -9.21 9.23
N PRO A 711 -14.18 -8.71 10.02
CA PRO A 711 -15.39 -8.10 9.45
C PRO A 711 -15.09 -6.93 8.50
N GLY A 712 -14.04 -6.15 8.77
CA GLY A 712 -13.58 -5.08 7.88
C GLY A 712 -13.07 -5.58 6.53
N SER A 713 -12.34 -6.70 6.50
CA SER A 713 -11.91 -7.35 5.24
C SER A 713 -13.10 -7.83 4.44
N HIS A 714 -14.04 -8.52 5.07
CA HIS A 714 -15.26 -8.98 4.40
C HIS A 714 -16.09 -7.81 3.84
N LEU A 715 -16.16 -6.69 4.56
CA LEU A 715 -16.82 -5.47 4.09
C LEU A 715 -16.11 -4.85 2.88
N LEU A 716 -14.78 -4.80 2.87
CA LEU A 716 -13.99 -4.28 1.74
C LEU A 716 -14.07 -5.17 0.49
N GLN A 717 -14.25 -6.48 0.67
CA GLN A 717 -14.41 -7.43 -0.43
C GLN A 717 -15.85 -7.47 -0.97
N ALA A 718 -16.82 -7.01 -0.17
CA ALA A 718 -18.22 -6.96 -0.57
C ALA A 718 -18.44 -5.82 -1.57
N ASP A 719 -19.23 -6.11 -2.60
CA ASP A 719 -19.53 -5.15 -3.64
C ASP A 719 -20.88 -4.47 -3.35
N ASN A 720 -20.83 -3.21 -2.90
CA ASN A 720 -22.02 -2.40 -2.62
C ASN A 720 -22.87 -2.10 -3.86
N ARG A 721 -22.39 -2.51 -5.04
CA ARG A 721 -23.06 -2.39 -6.34
C ARG A 721 -24.00 -3.56 -6.64
N ILE A 722 -23.95 -4.65 -5.88
CA ILE A 722 -24.84 -5.78 -6.06
C ILE A 722 -26.14 -5.50 -5.29
N GLU A 723 -27.27 -5.49 -6.00
CA GLU A 723 -28.59 -5.33 -5.39
C GLU A 723 -28.80 -6.45 -4.35
N ASP A 724 -29.27 -6.08 -3.15
CA ASP A 724 -29.39 -6.96 -1.97
C ASP A 724 -28.08 -7.57 -1.44
N GLN A 725 -26.91 -7.01 -1.78
CA GLN A 725 -25.66 -7.42 -1.13
C GLN A 725 -25.77 -7.23 0.38
N THR A 726 -25.44 -8.28 1.12
CA THR A 726 -25.44 -8.23 2.58
C THR A 726 -24.06 -8.54 3.14
N VAL A 727 -23.77 -7.97 4.30
CA VAL A 727 -22.58 -8.25 5.09
C VAL A 727 -22.97 -8.44 6.55
N LYS A 728 -22.16 -9.18 7.30
CA LYS A 728 -22.34 -9.37 8.73
C LYS A 728 -21.45 -8.39 9.49
N ILE A 729 -22.04 -7.48 10.25
CA ILE A 729 -21.34 -6.51 11.11
C ILE A 729 -21.93 -6.59 12.51
N ASN A 730 -21.07 -6.65 13.53
CA ASN A 730 -21.48 -6.69 14.93
C ASN A 730 -22.47 -7.83 15.23
N GLY A 731 -22.28 -8.99 14.60
CA GLY A 731 -23.18 -10.14 14.70
C GLY A 731 -24.50 -10.04 13.91
N VAL A 732 -24.79 -8.90 13.27
CA VAL A 732 -26.06 -8.63 12.54
C VAL A 732 -25.82 -8.58 11.04
N THR A 733 -26.70 -9.21 10.25
CA THR A 733 -26.68 -9.10 8.79
C THR A 733 -27.40 -7.84 8.34
N LYS A 734 -26.71 -7.00 7.57
CA LYS A 734 -27.18 -5.70 7.09
C LYS A 734 -27.02 -5.59 5.57
N GLN A 735 -27.89 -4.81 4.92
CA GLN A 735 -27.69 -4.47 3.50
C GLN A 735 -26.53 -3.50 3.34
N LEU A 736 -25.62 -3.78 2.41
CA LEU A 736 -24.50 -2.90 2.10
C LEU A 736 -24.96 -1.83 1.11
N LYS A 737 -25.12 -0.59 1.58
CA LYS A 737 -25.44 0.59 0.74
C LYS A 737 -24.40 1.71 0.85
N ALA A 738 -23.76 1.85 2.01
CA ALA A 738 -22.69 2.81 2.22
C ALA A 738 -21.49 2.55 1.30
N SER A 739 -20.71 3.60 1.02
CA SER A 739 -19.44 3.47 0.31
C SER A 739 -18.36 2.88 1.23
N THR A 740 -17.52 2.00 0.71
CA THR A 740 -16.39 1.40 1.42
C THR A 740 -15.10 1.74 0.72
N GLU A 741 -14.12 2.26 1.46
CA GLU A 741 -12.86 2.75 0.88
C GLU A 741 -11.66 2.30 1.72
N THR A 742 -10.49 2.22 1.11
CA THR A 742 -9.24 1.92 1.82
C THR A 742 -8.10 2.85 1.39
N PHE A 743 -7.41 3.40 2.39
CA PHE A 743 -6.21 4.21 2.24
C PHE A 743 -5.05 3.51 2.96
N ARG A 744 -3.88 3.44 2.31
CA ARG A 744 -2.71 2.73 2.85
C ARG A 744 -1.78 3.69 3.55
N LEU A 745 -2.15 4.10 4.77
CA LEU A 745 -1.34 5.02 5.57
C LEU A 745 -0.39 4.28 6.54
N SER A 746 -0.03 3.02 6.25
CA SER A 746 0.60 2.08 7.19
C SER A 746 1.85 2.59 7.90
N ALA A 747 2.06 2.12 9.13
CA ALA A 747 3.19 2.46 10.00
C ALA A 747 4.31 1.40 9.97
N HIS A 748 4.39 0.61 8.89
CA HIS A 748 5.42 -0.40 8.67
C HIS A 748 6.25 -0.08 7.43
N ALA A 749 7.51 -0.49 7.43
CA ALA A 749 8.39 -0.36 6.27
C ALA A 749 7.86 -1.16 5.06
N SER A 750 7.91 -0.55 3.88
CA SER A 750 7.67 -1.25 2.62
C SER A 750 8.75 -2.30 2.37
N ARG A 751 8.48 -3.24 1.45
CA ARG A 751 9.47 -4.24 1.00
C ARG A 751 10.81 -3.61 0.59
N GLU A 752 10.74 -2.52 -0.17
CA GLU A 752 11.90 -1.79 -0.68
C GLU A 752 12.64 -1.05 0.45
N GLN A 753 11.92 -0.57 1.46
CA GLN A 753 12.49 0.02 2.67
C GLN A 753 13.19 -1.04 3.53
N ILE A 754 12.59 -2.22 3.71
CA ILE A 754 13.20 -3.35 4.43
C ILE A 754 14.50 -3.78 3.72
N LEU A 755 14.45 -3.95 2.40
CA LEU A 755 15.63 -4.28 1.59
C LEU A 755 16.75 -3.22 1.74
N LYS A 756 16.38 -1.94 1.74
CA LYS A 756 17.33 -0.83 1.91
C LYS A 756 17.99 -0.87 3.29
N LEU A 757 17.20 -1.06 4.35
CA LEU A 757 17.72 -1.18 5.71
C LEU A 757 18.74 -2.31 5.82
N ILE A 758 18.43 -3.48 5.26
CA ILE A 758 19.35 -4.63 5.26
C ILE A 758 20.66 -4.30 4.54
N MET A 759 20.60 -3.64 3.38
CA MET A 759 21.81 -3.23 2.65
C MET A 759 22.60 -2.14 3.37
N ASP A 760 21.93 -1.17 4.01
CA ASP A 760 22.57 -0.07 4.73
C ASP A 760 23.28 -0.57 6.00
N ILE A 761 22.70 -1.54 6.70
CA ILE A 761 23.30 -2.17 7.89
C ILE A 761 24.39 -3.18 7.49
N SER A 762 24.23 -3.88 6.36
CA SER A 762 25.17 -4.92 5.89
C SER A 762 25.47 -6.03 6.93
N PRO A 763 24.47 -6.61 7.63
CA PRO A 763 24.72 -7.64 8.63
C PRO A 763 25.20 -8.95 7.98
N LYS A 764 25.80 -9.86 8.76
CA LYS A 764 26.17 -11.18 8.25
C LYS A 764 24.98 -12.12 8.16
N GLN A 765 24.06 -12.00 9.10
CA GLN A 765 22.86 -12.81 9.19
C GLN A 765 21.62 -11.94 9.33
N VAL A 766 20.57 -12.27 8.58
CA VAL A 766 19.28 -11.62 8.64
C VAL A 766 18.22 -12.65 8.90
N PHE A 767 17.44 -12.45 9.95
CA PHE A 767 16.21 -13.19 10.20
C PHE A 767 15.02 -12.36 9.74
N LEU A 768 14.22 -12.93 8.86
CA LEU A 768 12.93 -12.36 8.46
C LEU A 768 11.84 -13.00 9.31
N MET A 769 11.11 -12.18 10.05
CA MET A 769 10.03 -12.63 10.93
C MET A 769 8.82 -11.69 10.85
N HIS A 770 7.81 -11.88 11.69
CA HIS A 770 6.64 -11.00 11.81
C HIS A 770 6.01 -10.70 10.45
N GLY A 771 5.62 -11.77 9.74
CA GLY A 771 5.07 -11.69 8.38
C GLY A 771 5.20 -13.01 7.62
N GLU A 772 4.37 -13.18 6.59
CA GLU A 772 4.33 -14.36 5.75
C GLU A 772 5.45 -14.34 4.67
N HIS A 773 6.70 -14.38 5.09
CA HIS A 773 7.85 -14.25 4.18
C HIS A 773 8.01 -15.41 3.18
N GLN A 774 7.24 -16.50 3.31
CA GLN A 774 7.17 -17.59 2.32
C GLN A 774 6.01 -17.44 1.32
N ARG A 775 5.10 -16.47 1.52
CA ARG A 775 3.95 -16.27 0.63
C ARG A 775 4.46 -16.04 -0.80
N SER A 776 3.73 -16.59 -1.77
CA SER A 776 4.05 -16.52 -3.21
C SER A 776 2.82 -16.05 -3.97
N TYR A 777 2.99 -15.17 -4.96
CA TYR A 777 1.85 -14.64 -5.72
C TYR A 777 1.63 -15.49 -6.96
N PHE A 778 0.42 -16.03 -7.09
CA PHE A 778 -0.01 -16.77 -8.26
C PHE A 778 -1.13 -16.00 -8.96
N PRO A 779 -0.90 -15.46 -10.16
CA PRO A 779 -1.98 -14.89 -10.94
C PRO A 779 -2.91 -15.99 -11.48
N ASN A 780 -4.20 -15.70 -11.52
CA ASN A 780 -5.23 -16.69 -11.85
C ASN A 780 -5.20 -17.15 -13.33
N GLN A 781 -4.55 -16.42 -14.24
CA GLN A 781 -4.53 -16.70 -15.69
C GLN A 781 -3.17 -16.40 -16.38
N THR A 782 -2.04 -17.00 -15.96
CA THR A 782 -0.73 -16.80 -16.64
C THR A 782 -0.17 -18.05 -17.30
N ILE A 783 0.53 -17.86 -18.44
CA ILE A 783 1.04 -18.95 -19.32
C ILE A 783 2.33 -19.55 -18.78
N VAL A 784 3.12 -18.76 -18.07
CA VAL A 784 4.42 -19.19 -17.55
C VAL A 784 4.20 -19.63 -16.12
N ASP A 785 4.63 -20.85 -15.75
CA ASP A 785 4.63 -21.36 -14.38
C ASP A 785 5.08 -20.22 -13.45
N GLY A 786 4.11 -19.64 -12.73
CA GLY A 786 4.13 -18.29 -12.16
C GLY A 786 5.09 -18.11 -10.99
N ASN A 787 6.19 -18.84 -10.95
CA ASN A 787 7.03 -19.01 -9.78
C ASN A 787 7.77 -17.73 -9.38
N ILE A 788 8.01 -16.76 -10.28
CA ILE A 788 8.64 -15.47 -9.93
C ILE A 788 8.18 -14.34 -10.88
N ILE A 789 6.88 -14.02 -10.91
CA ILE A 789 6.38 -12.82 -11.65
C ILE A 789 6.60 -11.55 -10.81
N TYR A 790 6.64 -11.70 -9.48
CA TYR A 790 6.85 -10.61 -8.52
C TYR A 790 7.96 -11.04 -7.57
N PRO A 791 9.14 -10.40 -7.60
CA PRO A 791 10.22 -10.80 -6.71
C PRO A 791 9.84 -10.44 -5.28
N THR A 792 9.68 -11.42 -4.39
CA THR A 792 9.49 -11.20 -2.95
C THR A 792 10.73 -10.55 -2.33
N LEU A 793 10.67 -10.10 -1.07
CA LEU A 793 11.85 -9.64 -0.34
C LEU A 793 13.01 -10.65 -0.41
N ILE A 794 12.71 -11.95 -0.27
CA ILE A 794 13.70 -13.03 -0.40
C ILE A 794 14.29 -13.09 -1.82
N ASN A 795 13.47 -12.93 -2.87
CA ASN A 795 13.98 -12.92 -4.24
C ASN A 795 14.90 -11.72 -4.51
N LEU A 796 14.57 -10.54 -3.96
CA LEU A 796 15.40 -9.33 -4.10
C LEU A 796 16.71 -9.47 -3.31
N LEU A 797 16.65 -9.99 -2.08
CA LEU A 797 17.83 -10.24 -1.25
C LEU A 797 18.76 -11.30 -1.87
N ALA A 798 18.22 -12.26 -2.63
CA ALA A 798 19.04 -13.24 -3.35
C ALA A 798 19.99 -12.59 -4.38
N TYR A 799 19.73 -11.33 -4.80
CA TYR A 799 20.66 -10.59 -5.67
C TYR A 799 21.94 -10.16 -4.96
N LEU A 800 21.97 -10.16 -3.62
CA LEU A 800 23.16 -9.84 -2.82
C LEU A 800 24.19 -10.99 -2.82
N GLY A 801 23.82 -12.19 -3.28
CA GLY A 801 24.69 -13.36 -3.34
C GLY A 801 24.94 -14.02 -1.98
N ASN A 802 25.99 -14.83 -1.88
CA ASN A 802 26.34 -15.61 -0.67
C ASN A 802 27.03 -14.79 0.43
N ASP A 803 26.99 -13.46 0.32
CA ASP A 803 27.67 -12.54 1.23
C ASP A 803 26.96 -12.39 2.58
N MET A 804 25.69 -12.74 2.63
CA MET A 804 24.80 -12.60 3.77
C MET A 804 23.90 -13.82 3.84
N SER A 805 23.66 -14.34 5.05
CA SER A 805 22.72 -15.43 5.28
C SER A 805 21.33 -14.86 5.56
N ILE A 806 20.37 -15.08 4.66
CA ILE A 806 18.97 -14.71 4.87
C ILE A 806 18.19 -15.93 5.37
N VAL A 807 17.56 -15.79 6.53
CA VAL A 807 16.91 -16.88 7.24
C VAL A 807 15.43 -16.55 7.47
N PRO A 808 14.51 -17.19 6.73
CA PRO A 808 13.11 -17.35 7.09
C PRO A 808 12.96 -17.91 8.52
N ALA A 809 12.46 -17.12 9.46
CA ALA A 809 12.25 -17.54 10.84
C ALA A 809 10.98 -18.40 10.96
N PHE A 810 11.00 -19.43 11.80
CA PHE A 810 9.81 -20.22 12.11
C PHE A 810 9.64 -20.43 13.61
N ASN A 811 8.40 -20.38 14.07
CA ASN A 811 8.00 -20.69 15.42
C ASN A 811 8.49 -22.09 15.81
N GLY A 812 8.96 -22.22 17.05
CA GLY A 812 9.53 -23.45 17.59
C GLY A 812 10.94 -23.78 17.14
N LYS A 813 11.53 -23.06 16.18
CA LYS A 813 12.88 -23.35 15.68
C LYS A 813 13.96 -22.58 16.44
N THR A 814 15.05 -23.28 16.69
CA THR A 814 16.30 -22.72 17.23
C THR A 814 17.38 -22.74 16.16
N TYR A 815 17.97 -21.58 15.91
CA TYR A 815 19.03 -21.38 14.92
C TYR A 815 20.35 -21.20 15.65
N SER A 816 21.28 -22.14 15.48
CA SER A 816 22.62 -22.07 16.07
C SER A 816 23.61 -21.46 15.10
N LEU A 817 24.22 -20.35 15.51
CA LEU A 817 25.14 -19.56 14.70
C LEU A 817 26.58 -19.94 15.05
N ILE A 818 26.98 -21.14 14.65
CA ILE A 818 28.33 -21.65 14.93
C ILE A 818 29.30 -21.10 13.89
N THR A 819 30.42 -20.54 14.32
CA THR A 819 31.53 -20.23 13.40
C THR A 819 32.26 -21.48 12.93
N GLY A 820 32.23 -21.75 11.63
CA GLY A 820 33.19 -22.63 10.97
C GLY A 820 32.57 -23.57 9.92
N LYS A 821 32.72 -23.18 8.65
CA LYS A 821 32.48 -23.92 7.39
C LYS A 821 31.11 -24.54 7.12
#